data_AF-A0A9D1GTG1-F1
#
_entry.id   AF-A0A9D1GTG1-F1
#
_cell.length_a   1.000
_cell.length_b   1.000
_cell.length_c   1.000
_cell.angle_alpha   90.00
_cell.angle_beta   90.00
_cell.angle_gamma   90.00
#
_symmetry.space_group_name_H-M   'P 1'
#
loop_
_entity.id
_entity.type
_entity.pdbx_description
1 polymer ?
#
loop_
_entity_poly.entity_id
_entity_poly.type
_entity_poly.pdbx_seq_one_letter_code
_entity_poly.pdbx_strand_id
1 'polypeptide(L)'
;MKIKKLFLLIASLLFLISLSSCGGKSLRNTTVPMGSINTSSIVASSHEFELTNGDYYSLLRSKGYDSFFAELQKALFWEEYQTVKSEVNLTDAVTTDTEQAIFDTVASALYGSSSAKTVEKLSEKEKNTKIRQYMDTNYNSGIVITEEQCKNYTTSDDKLQFKSLPDALIENQLSSLALNKAAENKLQTIVNQEKIEDENGNLVSNSRYISDENIQDYYESNMRDYGTYQAIIIQFNNLTEANNAVKNLDFSEENRLNSYIALYNNYYTYREPLDPAQPFTEYRLNNVEDDLADVSSSVKTFVLDTLEDNQCLIEPWNLNNKYVMIYRGQTTYDVNEKYNVNSNEVIEWDDLEKTVGATNFEAIKEEIKQELLQNKISGYTADVLKERIKAADIEIYDPYFEYRFESSYEDEYDLIHPNDFKGDLIFSVTYNNKTTDYTVSDFYNKQSTSIGLTTVVDRLKLDYVYQYKDLFLDEDDLEGYEDELKNAINTFNKGNNSSYPKEIGEETFLLASYGYPTYNEVLKYSKVASAVLSAYLSQKVFDEWSTEDHQLNTAALNILENILNTGNANYDSIFSINIDHLLIYIDDNADGTPDDPEQFLKNFTEEEKTNFYDAVLNLMQAVYQEATHSALTASNDIMDILNYIVKAYNRNDTLISDPTKSWQDYKQYNLQLKVESLSSSGDTDQSNVGNYVTEFGDYIKALYQKAVADQLEIEDEKSIFYFKSSGTNQPLKEDICETEFGFHMIVVNSYEDDPENTLYTESEDKYGYGKNFDILLNEKDTDTEDDNIYVTIENIYNDSDPKKATMNQFFTYYVQTQTGATPTLTSEKVQLFNAMFNDAITRYTSSDFQTYLLFKEMNIQAGTGYSLLADQLVHYGSYLENVSRSYEEDETFNAWYDGSLDWSRPYQQ
;
A
#
# COMPACT_ATOMS: atom_id res chain seq x y z
N MET A 1 -67.26 45.71 23.06
CA MET A 1 -65.81 45.67 23.42
C MET A 1 -65.41 44.32 24.06
N LYS A 2 -65.81 43.18 23.47
CA LYS A 2 -65.55 41.82 24.02
C LYS A 2 -64.90 40.83 23.02
N ILE A 3 -64.82 41.16 21.73
CA ILE A 3 -64.26 40.27 20.70
C ILE A 3 -62.72 40.39 20.61
N LYS A 4 -62.14 41.58 20.88
CA LYS A 4 -60.67 41.77 20.89
C LYS A 4 -59.95 41.06 22.04
N LYS A 5 -60.62 40.80 23.17
CA LYS A 5 -60.00 40.06 24.31
C LYS A 5 -60.06 38.54 24.13
N LEU A 6 -61.04 38.02 23.37
CA LEU A 6 -61.13 36.59 23.06
C LEU A 6 -60.11 36.17 22.00
N PHE A 7 -59.87 37.02 20.98
CA PHE A 7 -58.82 36.79 19.98
C PHE A 7 -57.42 36.86 20.58
N LEU A 8 -57.17 37.74 21.54
CA LEU A 8 -55.89 37.81 22.25
C LEU A 8 -55.67 36.61 23.20
N LEU A 9 -56.74 36.06 23.78
CA LEU A 9 -56.65 34.86 24.62
C LEU A 9 -56.44 33.59 23.78
N ILE A 10 -57.08 33.48 22.61
CA ILE A 10 -56.91 32.34 21.69
C ILE A 10 -55.56 32.41 20.97
N ALA A 11 -55.08 33.61 20.62
CA ALA A 11 -53.74 33.78 20.05
C ALA A 11 -52.64 33.52 21.10
N SER A 12 -52.84 33.86 22.37
CA SER A 12 -51.88 33.51 23.43
C SER A 12 -51.95 32.03 23.83
N LEU A 13 -53.12 31.37 23.73
CA LEU A 13 -53.22 29.92 23.90
C LEU A 13 -52.60 29.16 22.72
N LEU A 14 -52.77 29.64 21.49
CA LEU A 14 -52.13 29.05 20.29
C LEU A 14 -50.61 29.29 20.29
N PHE A 15 -50.12 30.43 20.79
CA PHE A 15 -48.69 30.64 21.00
C PHE A 15 -48.13 29.78 22.14
N LEU A 16 -48.90 29.50 23.21
CA LEU A 16 -48.49 28.58 24.26
C LEU A 16 -48.52 27.11 23.82
N ILE A 17 -49.41 26.73 22.88
CA ILE A 17 -49.47 25.40 22.28
C ILE A 17 -48.43 25.21 21.17
N SER A 18 -48.05 26.28 20.44
CA SER A 18 -46.93 26.24 19.48
C SER A 18 -45.55 26.43 20.14
N LEU A 19 -45.50 26.97 21.37
CA LEU A 19 -44.28 26.94 22.21
C LEU A 19 -44.13 25.63 22.99
N SER A 20 -45.14 24.76 22.96
CA SER A 20 -45.03 23.36 23.45
C SER A 20 -44.90 22.33 22.32
N SER A 21 -44.78 22.77 21.06
CA SER A 21 -44.33 21.94 19.92
C SER A 21 -42.94 22.32 19.40
N CYS A 22 -42.24 23.22 20.10
CA CYS A 22 -40.78 23.29 20.10
C CYS A 22 -40.32 22.87 21.50
N GLY A 23 -40.56 21.60 21.86
CA GLY A 23 -39.88 21.01 23.00
C GLY A 23 -38.40 20.99 22.65
N GLY A 24 -37.60 21.82 23.30
CA GLY A 24 -36.15 21.64 23.22
C GLY A 24 -35.83 20.21 23.65
N LYS A 25 -34.99 19.50 22.90
CA LYS A 25 -34.34 18.24 23.32
C LYS A 25 -33.52 18.56 24.59
N SER A 26 -34.16 18.67 25.76
CA SER A 26 -33.56 19.39 26.90
C SER A 26 -33.09 18.50 28.06
N LEU A 27 -33.13 17.17 27.93
CA LEU A 27 -32.67 16.29 28.99
C LEU A 27 -32.06 15.02 28.38
N ARG A 28 -30.74 15.04 28.13
CA ARG A 28 -29.94 13.85 27.87
C ARG A 28 -29.33 13.36 29.19
N ASN A 29 -29.18 12.05 29.36
CA ASN A 29 -28.39 11.51 30.46
C ASN A 29 -26.91 11.92 30.31
N THR A 30 -26.28 12.47 31.35
CA THR A 30 -24.84 12.76 31.36
C THR A 30 -24.05 11.80 32.24
N THR A 31 -24.73 10.84 32.88
CA THR A 31 -24.09 9.87 33.79
C THR A 31 -23.47 8.74 32.98
N VAL A 32 -22.20 8.45 33.22
CA VAL A 32 -21.50 7.33 32.57
C VAL A 32 -21.89 6.00 33.22
N PRO A 33 -22.26 4.98 32.44
CA PRO A 33 -22.45 3.62 32.97
C PRO A 33 -21.09 3.00 33.31
N MET A 34 -20.89 2.65 34.58
CA MET A 34 -19.63 2.11 35.12
C MET A 34 -19.73 0.63 35.52
N GLY A 35 -20.94 0.07 35.55
CA GLY A 35 -21.22 -1.30 35.96
C GLY A 35 -20.56 -1.68 37.29
N SER A 36 -19.91 -2.84 37.31
CA SER A 36 -19.13 -3.34 38.44
C SER A 36 -17.62 -3.11 38.30
N ILE A 37 -17.19 -2.16 37.45
CA ILE A 37 -15.76 -1.86 37.26
C ILE A 37 -15.18 -1.33 38.58
N ASN A 38 -14.12 -1.98 39.07
CA ASN A 38 -13.34 -1.44 40.19
C ASN A 38 -12.45 -0.31 39.66
N THR A 39 -12.93 0.93 39.74
CA THR A 39 -12.25 2.10 39.17
C THR A 39 -10.88 2.38 39.77
N SER A 40 -10.62 1.89 40.99
CA SER A 40 -9.37 2.11 41.72
C SER A 40 -8.28 1.07 41.47
N SER A 41 -8.58 -0.03 40.75
CA SER A 41 -7.55 -1.02 40.44
C SER A 41 -6.57 -0.48 39.40
N ILE A 42 -5.30 -0.87 39.51
CA ILE A 42 -4.27 -0.51 38.54
C ILE A 42 -4.30 -1.50 37.38
N VAL A 43 -4.48 -0.99 36.16
CA VAL A 43 -4.49 -1.77 34.91
C VAL A 43 -3.06 -2.04 34.44
N ALA A 44 -2.21 -1.01 34.53
CA ALA A 44 -0.80 -1.09 34.20
C ALA A 44 -0.04 0.04 34.90
N SER A 45 1.26 -0.15 35.06
CA SER A 45 2.17 0.83 35.63
C SER A 45 3.46 0.92 34.84
N SER A 46 4.06 2.10 34.82
CA SER A 46 5.40 2.37 34.29
C SER A 46 6.10 3.24 35.31
N HIS A 47 7.16 2.74 35.94
CA HIS A 47 7.87 3.45 37.01
C HIS A 47 6.91 3.84 38.17
N GLU A 48 6.71 5.13 38.40
CA GLU A 48 5.79 5.71 39.39
C GLU A 48 4.42 6.08 38.81
N PHE A 49 4.23 5.94 37.50
CA PHE A 49 2.99 6.23 36.81
C PHE A 49 2.09 5.01 36.83
N GLU A 50 0.85 5.21 37.26
CA GLU A 50 -0.17 4.17 37.34
C GLU A 50 -1.38 4.55 36.50
N LEU A 51 -1.84 3.64 35.65
CA LEU A 51 -3.09 3.78 34.93
C LEU A 51 -4.20 3.08 35.71
N THR A 52 -5.12 3.87 36.27
CA THR A 52 -6.28 3.33 36.98
C THR A 52 -7.31 2.77 36.00
N ASN A 53 -8.11 1.82 36.46
CA ASN A 53 -9.14 1.18 35.67
C ASN A 53 -10.28 2.13 35.29
N GLY A 54 -10.55 3.15 36.12
CA GLY A 54 -11.51 4.21 35.78
C GLY A 54 -11.06 5.05 34.59
N ASP A 55 -9.79 5.47 34.57
CA ASP A 55 -9.21 6.26 33.48
C ASP A 55 -9.10 5.41 32.21
N TYR A 56 -8.63 4.16 32.36
CA TYR A 56 -8.55 3.20 31.27
C TYR A 56 -9.90 2.97 30.60
N TYR A 57 -10.97 2.76 31.37
CA TYR A 57 -12.32 2.61 30.82
C TYR A 57 -12.79 3.86 30.06
N SER A 58 -12.47 5.06 30.54
CA SER A 58 -12.79 6.31 29.84
C SER A 58 -12.08 6.42 28.49
N LEU A 59 -10.83 5.96 28.41
CA LEU A 59 -10.08 5.90 27.15
C LEU A 59 -10.60 4.82 26.19
N LEU A 60 -11.02 3.66 26.71
CA LEU A 60 -11.69 2.65 25.88
C LEU A 60 -12.98 3.20 25.28
N ARG A 61 -13.74 4.01 26.04
CA ARG A 61 -14.95 4.66 25.54
C ARG A 61 -14.66 5.67 24.42
N SER A 62 -13.64 6.51 24.54
CA SER A 62 -13.32 7.50 23.50
C SER A 62 -12.91 6.87 22.16
N LYS A 63 -12.34 5.66 22.20
CA LYS A 63 -11.91 4.90 21.01
C LYS A 63 -12.90 3.79 20.58
N GLY A 64 -13.94 3.50 21.36
CA GLY A 64 -14.75 2.28 21.24
C GLY A 64 -16.08 2.39 20.50
N TYR A 65 -16.39 3.54 19.88
CA TYR A 65 -17.69 3.75 19.21
C TYR A 65 -17.99 2.72 18.12
N ASP A 66 -17.01 2.38 17.29
CA ASP A 66 -17.22 1.44 16.17
C ASP A 66 -17.56 0.04 16.67
N SER A 67 -16.95 -0.40 17.78
CA SER A 67 -17.27 -1.69 18.39
C SER A 67 -18.62 -1.70 19.08
N PHE A 68 -18.99 -0.60 19.75
CA PHE A 68 -20.34 -0.39 20.27
C PHE A 68 -21.35 -0.51 19.13
N PHE A 69 -21.11 0.20 18.02
CA PHE A 69 -22.01 0.24 16.88
C PHE A 69 -22.14 -1.14 16.20
N ALA A 70 -21.04 -1.88 16.06
CA ALA A 70 -21.05 -3.23 15.53
C ALA A 70 -21.89 -4.21 16.38
N GLU A 71 -21.88 -4.09 17.71
CA GLU A 71 -22.74 -4.91 18.59
C GLU A 71 -24.20 -4.44 18.54
N LEU A 72 -24.46 -3.14 18.40
CA LEU A 72 -25.81 -2.62 18.17
C LEU A 72 -26.39 -3.17 16.85
N GLN A 73 -25.61 -3.14 15.77
CA GLN A 73 -25.98 -3.73 14.48
C GLN A 73 -26.25 -5.23 14.65
N LYS A 74 -25.36 -5.98 15.31
CA LYS A 74 -25.59 -7.40 15.60
C LYS A 74 -26.90 -7.66 16.35
N ALA A 75 -27.29 -6.78 17.27
CA ALA A 75 -28.57 -6.88 17.97
C ALA A 75 -29.78 -6.63 17.04
N LEU A 76 -29.70 -5.60 16.18
CA LEU A 76 -30.75 -5.25 15.20
C LEU A 76 -30.90 -6.30 14.08
N PHE A 77 -29.82 -7.01 13.76
CA PHE A 77 -29.74 -8.00 12.68
C PHE A 77 -29.52 -9.42 13.21
N TRP A 78 -30.02 -9.73 14.42
CA TRP A 78 -29.70 -10.98 15.10
C TRP A 78 -30.16 -12.24 14.34
N GLU A 79 -31.33 -12.21 13.69
CA GLU A 79 -31.84 -13.36 12.95
C GLU A 79 -30.96 -13.66 11.73
N GLU A 80 -30.59 -12.63 10.97
CA GLU A 80 -29.66 -12.76 9.86
C GLU A 80 -28.26 -13.16 10.33
N TYR A 81 -27.81 -12.60 11.46
CA TYR A 81 -26.53 -12.96 12.09
C TYR A 81 -26.47 -14.46 12.43
N GLN A 82 -27.54 -15.03 13.01
CA GLN A 82 -27.58 -16.47 13.28
C GLN A 82 -27.63 -17.30 11.98
N THR A 83 -28.28 -16.78 10.94
CA THR A 83 -28.33 -17.42 9.63
C THR A 83 -26.93 -17.49 9.01
N VAL A 84 -26.24 -16.35 8.85
CA VAL A 84 -24.88 -16.34 8.28
C VAL A 84 -23.89 -17.10 9.15
N LYS A 85 -24.01 -17.05 10.49
CA LYS A 85 -23.18 -17.84 11.40
C LYS A 85 -23.36 -19.34 11.20
N SER A 86 -24.58 -19.79 10.87
CA SER A 86 -24.86 -21.21 10.63
C SER A 86 -24.38 -21.70 9.26
N GLU A 87 -24.12 -20.80 8.31
CA GLU A 87 -23.58 -21.10 6.98
C GLU A 87 -22.06 -21.27 7.00
N VAL A 88 -21.35 -20.76 8.02
CA VAL A 88 -19.90 -20.92 8.15
C VAL A 88 -19.57 -22.29 8.75
N ASN A 89 -19.02 -23.18 7.92
CA ASN A 89 -18.51 -24.49 8.31
C ASN A 89 -17.24 -24.87 7.52
N LEU A 90 -16.09 -24.39 8.01
CA LEU A 90 -14.77 -24.59 7.39
C LEU A 90 -14.31 -26.06 7.26
N THR A 91 -15.12 -27.03 7.72
CA THR A 91 -14.83 -28.47 7.58
C THR A 91 -15.53 -29.11 6.37
N ASP A 92 -16.46 -28.41 5.72
CA ASP A 92 -17.15 -28.90 4.54
C ASP A 92 -16.28 -28.82 3.29
N ALA A 93 -16.56 -29.71 2.32
CA ALA A 93 -15.82 -29.78 1.07
C ALA A 93 -16.25 -28.72 0.04
N VAL A 94 -17.37 -28.02 0.29
CA VAL A 94 -17.94 -27.01 -0.60
C VAL A 94 -18.00 -25.70 0.16
N THR A 95 -17.26 -24.71 -0.32
CA THR A 95 -17.27 -23.35 0.22
C THR A 95 -18.59 -22.67 -0.13
N THR A 96 -19.27 -22.13 0.88
CA THR A 96 -20.46 -21.29 0.72
C THR A 96 -20.07 -19.86 0.33
N ASP A 97 -21.01 -19.10 -0.26
CA ASP A 97 -20.77 -17.67 -0.58
C ASP A 97 -20.40 -16.85 0.68
N THR A 98 -21.02 -17.17 1.81
CA THR A 98 -20.73 -16.57 3.12
C THR A 98 -19.30 -16.85 3.56
N GLU A 99 -18.80 -18.08 3.39
CA GLU A 99 -17.40 -18.41 3.68
C GLU A 99 -16.44 -17.73 2.71
N GLN A 100 -16.77 -17.70 1.42
CA GLN A 100 -15.92 -17.07 0.42
C GLN A 100 -15.79 -15.56 0.69
N ALA A 101 -16.84 -14.88 1.13
CA ALA A 101 -16.77 -13.47 1.52
C ALA A 101 -15.83 -13.23 2.72
N ILE A 102 -15.78 -14.16 3.68
CA ILE A 102 -14.83 -14.12 4.80
C ILE A 102 -13.41 -14.34 4.29
N PHE A 103 -13.21 -15.36 3.44
CA PHE A 103 -11.91 -15.67 2.86
C PHE A 103 -11.36 -14.53 2.03
N ASP A 104 -12.19 -13.88 1.22
CA ASP A 104 -11.78 -12.73 0.41
C ASP A 104 -11.30 -11.58 1.31
N THR A 105 -12.00 -11.31 2.41
CA THR A 105 -11.60 -10.27 3.36
C THR A 105 -10.28 -10.62 4.06
N VAL A 106 -10.10 -11.88 4.47
CA VAL A 106 -8.86 -12.35 5.09
C VAL A 106 -7.71 -12.33 4.09
N ALA A 107 -7.92 -12.81 2.86
CA ALA A 107 -6.91 -12.83 1.79
C ALA A 107 -6.48 -11.41 1.41
N SER A 108 -7.42 -10.47 1.28
CA SER A 108 -7.10 -9.06 1.05
C SER A 108 -6.29 -8.46 2.20
N ALA A 109 -6.64 -8.73 3.45
CA ALA A 109 -5.90 -8.23 4.60
C ALA A 109 -4.51 -8.88 4.77
N LEU A 110 -4.38 -10.16 4.40
CA LEU A 110 -3.14 -10.93 4.50
C LEU A 110 -2.20 -10.65 3.32
N TYR A 111 -2.66 -10.82 2.08
CA TYR A 111 -1.83 -10.77 0.88
C TYR A 111 -1.92 -9.44 0.10
N GLY A 112 -2.92 -8.60 0.40
CA GLY A 112 -3.23 -7.40 -0.38
C GLY A 112 -4.14 -7.65 -1.59
N SER A 113 -4.57 -8.90 -1.81
CA SER A 113 -5.50 -9.30 -2.86
C SER A 113 -6.26 -10.56 -2.47
N SER A 114 -7.50 -10.71 -2.93
CA SER A 114 -8.30 -11.94 -2.82
C SER A 114 -8.21 -12.84 -4.06
N SER A 115 -7.54 -12.38 -5.13
CA SER A 115 -7.31 -13.15 -6.35
C SER A 115 -6.19 -14.17 -6.15
N ALA A 116 -6.50 -15.44 -6.39
CA ALA A 116 -5.54 -16.54 -6.32
C ALA A 116 -4.37 -16.30 -7.27
N LYS A 117 -4.62 -15.87 -8.50
CA LYS A 117 -3.59 -15.55 -9.50
C LYS A 117 -2.68 -14.42 -9.04
N THR A 118 -3.23 -13.34 -8.47
CA THR A 118 -2.40 -12.25 -7.91
C THR A 118 -1.53 -12.76 -6.77
N VAL A 119 -2.09 -13.54 -5.85
CA VAL A 119 -1.34 -14.09 -4.70
C VAL A 119 -0.29 -15.09 -5.18
N GLU A 120 -0.58 -15.90 -6.19
CA GLU A 120 0.37 -16.87 -6.77
C GLU A 120 1.55 -16.21 -7.50
N LYS A 121 1.38 -14.98 -8.01
CA LYS A 121 2.46 -14.16 -8.60
C LYS A 121 3.45 -13.63 -7.56
N LEU A 122 3.08 -13.54 -6.28
CA LEU A 122 4.00 -13.10 -5.22
C LEU A 122 5.12 -14.12 -5.00
N SER A 123 6.34 -13.63 -4.86
CA SER A 123 7.50 -14.42 -4.44
C SER A 123 7.31 -15.01 -3.04
N GLU A 124 8.07 -16.06 -2.72
CA GLU A 124 8.03 -16.66 -1.38
C GLU A 124 8.48 -15.67 -0.29
N LYS A 125 9.41 -14.77 -0.61
CA LYS A 125 9.86 -13.70 0.31
C LYS A 125 8.69 -12.77 0.64
N GLU A 126 7.99 -12.26 -0.37
CA GLU A 126 6.86 -11.35 -0.19
C GLU A 126 5.71 -11.98 0.61
N LYS A 127 5.36 -13.24 0.31
CA LYS A 127 4.33 -13.97 1.07
C LYS A 127 4.69 -14.08 2.55
N ASN A 128 5.94 -14.43 2.86
CA ASN A 128 6.39 -14.58 4.25
C ASN A 128 6.43 -13.25 5.00
N THR A 129 6.87 -12.17 4.34
CA THR A 129 6.81 -10.80 4.89
C THR A 129 5.38 -10.42 5.25
N LYS A 130 4.44 -10.60 4.32
CA LYS A 130 3.01 -10.30 4.51
C LYS A 130 2.37 -11.14 5.62
N ILE A 131 2.71 -12.43 5.72
CA ILE A 131 2.23 -13.31 6.80
C ILE A 131 2.69 -12.80 8.17
N ARG A 132 3.96 -12.41 8.32
CA ARG A 132 4.49 -11.87 9.58
C ARG A 132 3.78 -10.58 9.98
N GLN A 133 3.62 -9.65 9.04
CA GLN A 133 2.88 -8.39 9.27
C GLN A 133 1.44 -8.63 9.74
N TYR A 134 0.75 -9.57 9.08
CA TYR A 134 -0.62 -9.91 9.42
C TYR A 134 -0.72 -10.55 10.81
N MET A 135 0.19 -11.46 11.14
CA MET A 135 0.25 -12.09 12.47
C MET A 135 0.47 -11.06 13.57
N ASP A 136 1.49 -10.21 13.46
CA ASP A 136 1.83 -9.22 14.48
C ASP A 136 0.71 -8.19 14.70
N THR A 137 0.06 -7.76 13.62
CA THR A 137 -1.11 -6.85 13.68
C THR A 137 -2.28 -7.48 14.45
N ASN A 138 -2.55 -8.76 14.23
CA ASN A 138 -3.63 -9.48 14.91
C ASN A 138 -3.29 -9.79 16.37
N TYR A 139 -2.03 -10.09 16.68
CA TYR A 139 -1.57 -10.28 18.06
C TYR A 139 -1.76 -9.02 18.92
N ASN A 140 -1.56 -7.83 18.36
CA ASN A 140 -1.84 -6.56 19.04
C ASN A 140 -3.32 -6.44 19.46
N SER A 141 -4.23 -7.10 18.74
CA SER A 141 -5.67 -7.17 19.04
C SER A 141 -6.06 -8.42 19.85
N GLY A 142 -5.08 -9.17 20.38
CA GLY A 142 -5.32 -10.39 21.16
C GLY A 142 -5.77 -11.59 20.32
N ILE A 143 -5.67 -11.51 18.99
CA ILE A 143 -6.05 -12.59 18.06
C ILE A 143 -4.78 -13.35 17.68
N VAL A 144 -4.73 -14.63 18.09
CA VAL A 144 -3.60 -15.51 17.81
C VAL A 144 -3.79 -16.19 16.45
N ILE A 145 -2.87 -15.93 15.51
CA ILE A 145 -2.84 -16.53 14.18
C ILE A 145 -1.48 -17.21 13.98
N THR A 146 -1.49 -18.42 13.41
CA THR A 146 -0.26 -19.15 13.07
C THR A 146 0.08 -19.01 11.59
N GLU A 147 1.38 -19.10 11.28
CA GLU A 147 1.86 -19.13 9.90
C GLU A 147 1.22 -20.27 9.09
N GLU A 148 1.01 -21.44 9.72
CA GLU A 148 0.33 -22.58 9.12
C GLU A 148 -1.09 -22.23 8.69
N GLN A 149 -1.85 -21.52 9.52
CA GLN A 149 -3.21 -21.08 9.17
C GLN A 149 -3.22 -20.09 8.00
N CYS A 150 -2.24 -19.19 7.93
CA CYS A 150 -2.10 -18.25 6.82
C CYS A 150 -1.76 -18.97 5.50
N LYS A 151 -0.93 -20.03 5.55
CA LYS A 151 -0.48 -20.78 4.36
C LYS A 151 -1.46 -21.88 3.92
N ASN A 152 -2.38 -22.31 4.77
CA ASN A 152 -3.24 -23.46 4.52
C ASN A 152 -4.54 -23.08 3.80
N TYR A 153 -4.44 -22.77 2.51
CA TYR A 153 -5.57 -22.52 1.62
C TYR A 153 -5.52 -23.41 0.36
N THR A 154 -6.64 -23.52 -0.33
CA THR A 154 -6.76 -24.03 -1.71
C THR A 154 -7.20 -22.92 -2.65
N THR A 155 -7.09 -23.14 -3.96
CA THR A 155 -7.53 -22.18 -4.97
C THR A 155 -8.63 -22.80 -5.85
N SER A 156 -9.69 -22.04 -6.13
CA SER A 156 -10.81 -22.39 -7.02
C SER A 156 -11.36 -21.10 -7.62
N ASP A 157 -11.63 -21.06 -8.93
CA ASP A 157 -12.25 -19.91 -9.61
C ASP A 157 -11.57 -18.55 -9.30
N ASP A 158 -10.24 -18.54 -9.30
CA ASP A 158 -9.40 -17.40 -8.92
C ASP A 158 -9.59 -16.88 -7.47
N LYS A 159 -10.10 -17.72 -6.57
CA LYS A 159 -10.31 -17.37 -5.16
C LYS A 159 -9.49 -18.25 -4.22
N LEU A 160 -9.09 -17.68 -3.08
CA LEU A 160 -8.47 -18.41 -1.97
C LEU A 160 -9.54 -19.00 -1.06
N GLN A 161 -9.35 -20.25 -0.64
CA GLN A 161 -10.24 -20.97 0.26
C GLN A 161 -9.45 -21.49 1.46
N PHE A 162 -9.56 -20.82 2.60
CA PHE A 162 -8.82 -21.18 3.81
C PHE A 162 -9.42 -22.41 4.47
N LYS A 163 -8.58 -23.37 4.88
CA LYS A 163 -9.06 -24.59 5.57
C LYS A 163 -9.36 -24.38 7.05
N SER A 164 -8.83 -23.32 7.64
CA SER A 164 -9.05 -22.98 9.04
C SER A 164 -8.75 -21.51 9.28
N LEU A 165 -9.62 -20.84 10.03
CA LEU A 165 -9.43 -19.48 10.51
C LEU A 165 -9.76 -19.41 12.01
N PRO A 166 -9.11 -18.53 12.78
CA PRO A 166 -9.51 -18.24 14.15
C PRO A 166 -10.95 -17.72 14.24
N ASP A 167 -11.72 -18.21 15.22
CA ASP A 167 -13.12 -17.81 15.45
C ASP A 167 -13.28 -16.29 15.57
N ALA A 168 -12.34 -15.60 16.21
CA ALA A 168 -12.38 -14.15 16.36
C ALA A 168 -12.35 -13.40 15.02
N LEU A 169 -11.63 -13.91 14.01
CA LEU A 169 -11.63 -13.30 12.67
C LEU A 169 -12.97 -13.48 11.97
N ILE A 170 -13.55 -14.68 12.09
CA ILE A 170 -14.88 -14.98 11.55
C ILE A 170 -15.90 -14.05 12.20
N GLU A 171 -15.91 -13.97 13.53
CA GLU A 171 -16.87 -13.15 14.28
C GLU A 171 -16.80 -11.66 13.94
N ASN A 172 -15.62 -11.15 13.59
CA ASN A 172 -15.45 -9.75 13.13
C ASN A 172 -16.18 -9.45 11.81
N GLN A 173 -16.43 -10.45 10.96
CA GLN A 173 -17.10 -10.27 9.67
C GLN A 173 -18.61 -10.52 9.71
N LEU A 174 -19.08 -11.32 10.67
CA LEU A 174 -20.47 -11.80 10.70
C LEU A 174 -21.52 -10.67 10.77
N SER A 175 -21.24 -9.57 11.49
CA SER A 175 -22.20 -8.46 11.59
C SER A 175 -22.42 -7.75 10.25
N SER A 176 -21.34 -7.51 9.49
CA SER A 176 -21.41 -6.91 8.16
C SER A 176 -22.13 -7.83 7.18
N LEU A 177 -21.85 -9.14 7.23
CA LEU A 177 -22.53 -10.14 6.41
C LEU A 177 -24.02 -10.25 6.76
N ALA A 178 -24.40 -10.14 8.04
CA ALA A 178 -25.79 -10.12 8.46
C ALA A 178 -26.56 -8.91 7.89
N LEU A 179 -25.93 -7.73 7.89
CA LEU A 179 -26.49 -6.52 7.28
C LEU A 179 -26.64 -6.69 5.76
N ASN A 180 -25.63 -7.23 5.08
CA ASN A 180 -25.71 -7.54 3.65
C ASN A 180 -26.85 -8.52 3.35
N LYS A 181 -26.99 -9.57 4.17
CA LYS A 181 -28.07 -10.56 4.01
C LYS A 181 -29.45 -9.95 4.19
N ALA A 182 -29.60 -9.07 5.17
CA ALA A 182 -30.85 -8.32 5.36
C ALA A 182 -31.16 -7.40 4.18
N ALA A 183 -30.15 -6.73 3.63
CA ALA A 183 -30.30 -5.89 2.45
C ALA A 183 -30.66 -6.72 1.22
N GLU A 184 -30.01 -7.86 1.00
CA GLU A 184 -30.34 -8.82 -0.04
C GLU A 184 -31.81 -9.26 0.05
N ASN A 185 -32.23 -9.78 1.21
CA ASN A 185 -33.59 -10.25 1.44
C ASN A 185 -34.64 -9.17 1.17
N LYS A 186 -34.37 -7.93 1.62
CA LYS A 186 -35.29 -6.80 1.40
C LYS A 186 -35.30 -6.39 -0.07
N LEU A 187 -34.13 -6.28 -0.70
CA LEU A 187 -33.98 -5.87 -2.09
C LEU A 187 -34.72 -6.85 -3.02
N GLN A 188 -34.60 -8.16 -2.79
CA GLN A 188 -35.33 -9.19 -3.55
C GLN A 188 -36.85 -8.97 -3.58
N THR A 189 -37.44 -8.37 -2.53
CA THR A 189 -38.89 -8.08 -2.49
C THR A 189 -39.30 -6.88 -3.33
N ILE A 190 -38.40 -5.92 -3.56
CA ILE A 190 -38.70 -4.64 -4.23
C ILE A 190 -38.08 -4.50 -5.61
N VAL A 191 -37.05 -5.28 -5.94
CA VAL A 191 -36.23 -5.10 -7.16
C VAL A 191 -37.03 -5.27 -8.46
N ASN A 192 -38.15 -5.99 -8.42
CA ASN A 192 -39.05 -6.18 -9.56
C ASN A 192 -40.20 -5.16 -9.61
N GLN A 193 -40.21 -4.17 -8.72
CA GLN A 193 -41.27 -3.18 -8.61
C GLN A 193 -40.78 -1.84 -9.15
N GLU A 194 -41.37 -1.35 -10.24
CA GLU A 194 -41.06 -0.02 -10.80
C GLU A 194 -41.42 1.11 -9.83
N LYS A 195 -42.43 0.87 -8.98
CA LYS A 195 -42.88 1.79 -7.95
C LYS A 195 -43.02 1.09 -6.61
N ILE A 196 -42.58 1.77 -5.55
CA ILE A 196 -42.70 1.35 -4.16
C ILE A 196 -43.44 2.44 -3.37
N GLU A 197 -44.02 2.07 -2.22
CA GLU A 197 -44.59 3.05 -1.31
C GLU A 197 -43.47 3.73 -0.50
N ASP A 198 -43.48 5.06 -0.45
CA ASP A 198 -42.64 5.84 0.47
C ASP A 198 -43.16 5.74 1.92
N GLU A 199 -42.43 6.34 2.86
CA GLU A 199 -42.82 6.33 4.28
C GLU A 199 -44.21 6.93 4.58
N ASN A 200 -44.75 7.72 3.66
CA ASN A 200 -46.08 8.35 3.78
C ASN A 200 -47.17 7.56 3.04
N GLY A 201 -46.83 6.39 2.48
CA GLY A 201 -47.73 5.55 1.69
C GLY A 201 -47.99 6.09 0.28
N ASN A 202 -47.17 7.01 -0.25
CA ASN A 202 -47.27 7.46 -1.63
C ASN A 202 -46.46 6.55 -2.55
N LEU A 203 -47.01 6.20 -3.72
CA LEU A 203 -46.27 5.48 -4.75
C LEU A 203 -45.22 6.39 -5.40
N VAL A 204 -43.94 6.05 -5.20
CA VAL A 204 -42.77 6.71 -5.78
C VAL A 204 -41.99 5.77 -6.69
N SER A 205 -41.20 6.33 -7.62
CA SER A 205 -40.34 5.52 -8.50
C SER A 205 -39.26 4.82 -7.69
N ASN A 206 -39.06 3.52 -7.94
CA ASN A 206 -38.04 2.73 -7.27
C ASN A 206 -36.70 2.86 -8.00
N SER A 207 -35.72 3.53 -7.39
CA SER A 207 -34.36 3.67 -7.93
C SER A 207 -33.60 2.34 -7.99
N ARG A 208 -34.09 1.30 -7.33
CA ARG A 208 -33.49 -0.03 -7.28
C ARG A 208 -34.16 -1.03 -8.22
N TYR A 209 -35.17 -0.61 -8.99
CA TYR A 209 -35.82 -1.45 -9.98
C TYR A 209 -34.79 -1.99 -10.99
N ILE A 210 -34.83 -3.29 -11.26
CA ILE A 210 -34.10 -3.93 -12.37
C ILE A 210 -35.12 -4.14 -13.48
N SER A 211 -35.04 -3.32 -14.53
CA SER A 211 -35.85 -3.48 -15.73
C SER A 211 -35.28 -4.56 -16.66
N ASP A 212 -36.10 -5.04 -17.61
CA ASP A 212 -35.60 -5.91 -18.67
C ASP A 212 -34.51 -5.23 -19.52
N GLU A 213 -34.57 -3.90 -19.67
CA GLU A 213 -33.53 -3.09 -20.33
C GLU A 213 -32.20 -3.16 -19.57
N ASN A 214 -32.21 -3.12 -18.24
CA ASN A 214 -30.98 -3.29 -17.46
C ASN A 214 -30.35 -4.68 -17.64
N ILE A 215 -31.17 -5.71 -17.78
CA ILE A 215 -30.70 -7.09 -18.02
C ILE A 215 -30.08 -7.19 -19.42
N GLN A 216 -30.73 -6.57 -20.42
CA GLN A 216 -30.20 -6.48 -21.78
C GLN A 216 -28.85 -5.76 -21.82
N ASP A 217 -28.76 -4.55 -21.25
CA ASP A 217 -27.54 -3.75 -21.23
C ASP A 217 -26.37 -4.51 -20.59
N TYR A 218 -26.65 -5.24 -19.50
CA TYR A 218 -25.65 -6.05 -18.82
C TYR A 218 -25.17 -7.21 -19.70
N TYR A 219 -26.08 -7.94 -20.34
CA TYR A 219 -25.73 -9.02 -21.26
C TYR A 219 -24.83 -8.51 -22.40
N GLU A 220 -25.24 -7.43 -23.06
CA GLU A 220 -24.52 -6.86 -24.20
C GLU A 220 -23.11 -6.38 -23.83
N SER A 221 -22.93 -5.88 -22.60
CA SER A 221 -21.66 -5.31 -22.15
C SER A 221 -20.74 -6.35 -21.47
N ASN A 222 -21.30 -7.40 -20.86
CA ASN A 222 -20.55 -8.28 -19.95
C ASN A 222 -20.74 -9.77 -20.20
N MET A 223 -21.54 -10.23 -21.15
CA MET A 223 -21.69 -11.69 -21.39
C MET A 223 -21.68 -12.06 -22.85
N ARG A 224 -22.17 -11.16 -23.72
CA ARG A 224 -22.34 -11.38 -25.14
C ARG A 224 -21.05 -11.89 -25.80
N ASP A 225 -19.92 -11.27 -25.48
CA ASP A 225 -18.62 -11.54 -26.11
C ASP A 225 -17.76 -12.50 -25.28
N TYR A 226 -18.29 -13.12 -24.22
CA TYR A 226 -17.54 -14.10 -23.44
C TYR A 226 -17.42 -15.43 -24.20
N GLY A 227 -16.22 -16.00 -24.18
CA GLY A 227 -15.92 -17.17 -24.98
C GLY A 227 -14.44 -17.49 -25.08
N THR A 228 -14.16 -18.52 -25.86
CA THR A 228 -12.81 -18.94 -26.24
C THR A 228 -12.61 -18.59 -27.70
N TYR A 229 -11.72 -17.63 -27.94
CA TYR A 229 -11.38 -17.13 -29.26
C TYR A 229 -10.17 -17.88 -29.78
N GLN A 230 -10.31 -18.51 -30.93
CA GLN A 230 -9.17 -19.07 -31.64
C GLN A 230 -8.57 -18.01 -32.55
N ALA A 231 -7.27 -17.77 -32.45
CA ALA A 231 -6.58 -16.87 -33.36
C ALA A 231 -5.13 -17.27 -33.60
N ILE A 232 -4.60 -16.86 -34.75
CA ILE A 232 -3.16 -16.76 -35.01
C ILE A 232 -2.84 -15.27 -35.01
N ILE A 233 -2.11 -14.81 -33.99
CA ILE A 233 -1.72 -13.42 -33.83
C ILE A 233 -0.21 -13.34 -33.96
N ILE A 234 0.26 -12.55 -34.91
CA ILE A 234 1.68 -12.34 -35.19
C ILE A 234 1.95 -10.84 -35.18
N GLN A 235 2.87 -10.43 -34.32
CA GLN A 235 3.19 -9.02 -34.10
C GLN A 235 4.62 -8.75 -34.58
N PHE A 236 4.79 -7.69 -35.35
CA PHE A 236 6.06 -7.24 -35.92
C PHE A 236 6.39 -5.84 -35.41
N ASN A 237 7.67 -5.59 -35.18
CA ASN A 237 8.11 -4.31 -34.64
C ASN A 237 8.04 -3.19 -35.67
N ASN A 238 8.18 -3.51 -36.96
CA ASN A 238 8.08 -2.52 -38.03
C ASN A 238 7.62 -3.12 -39.36
N LEU A 239 7.23 -2.22 -40.28
CA LEU A 239 6.71 -2.60 -41.59
C LEU A 239 7.72 -3.38 -42.45
N THR A 240 9.02 -3.07 -42.34
CA THR A 240 10.06 -3.75 -43.13
C THR A 240 10.17 -5.21 -42.72
N GLU A 241 10.20 -5.47 -41.42
CA GLU A 241 10.18 -6.80 -40.84
C GLU A 241 8.94 -7.58 -41.26
N ALA A 242 7.76 -6.98 -41.10
CA ALA A 242 6.50 -7.60 -41.48
C ALA A 242 6.48 -7.96 -42.97
N ASN A 243 6.87 -7.02 -43.84
CA ASN A 243 6.94 -7.24 -45.28
C ASN A 243 7.93 -8.35 -45.67
N ASN A 244 9.08 -8.43 -44.99
CA ASN A 244 10.07 -9.48 -45.25
C ASN A 244 9.54 -10.86 -44.82
N ALA A 245 8.85 -10.94 -43.68
CA ALA A 245 8.27 -12.17 -43.19
C ALA A 245 7.16 -12.72 -44.12
N VAL A 246 6.34 -11.83 -44.69
CA VAL A 246 5.23 -12.23 -45.59
C VAL A 246 5.65 -12.41 -47.06
N LYS A 247 6.82 -11.90 -47.48
CA LYS A 247 7.23 -11.73 -48.90
C LYS A 247 7.13 -12.98 -49.78
N ASN A 248 7.36 -14.15 -49.20
CA ASN A 248 7.44 -15.43 -49.93
C ASN A 248 6.26 -16.37 -49.62
N LEU A 249 5.24 -15.87 -48.93
CA LEU A 249 4.06 -16.63 -48.57
C LEU A 249 2.90 -16.30 -49.53
N ASP A 250 2.04 -17.28 -49.75
CA ASP A 250 0.87 -17.14 -50.61
C ASP A 250 -0.40 -17.03 -49.76
N PHE A 251 -0.94 -15.82 -49.65
CA PHE A 251 -2.20 -15.55 -48.92
C PHE A 251 -3.45 -15.65 -49.80
N SER A 252 -3.34 -16.31 -50.96
CA SER A 252 -4.51 -16.74 -51.74
C SER A 252 -5.47 -17.57 -50.88
N GLU A 253 -6.76 -17.51 -51.19
CA GLU A 253 -7.83 -18.12 -50.38
C GLU A 253 -7.58 -19.61 -50.08
N GLU A 254 -7.01 -20.36 -51.02
CA GLU A 254 -6.71 -21.80 -50.87
C GLU A 254 -5.49 -22.11 -49.99
N ASN A 255 -4.53 -21.19 -49.86
CA ASN A 255 -3.28 -21.40 -49.12
C ASN A 255 -3.18 -20.58 -47.82
N ARG A 256 -4.17 -19.75 -47.53
CA ARG A 256 -4.06 -18.68 -46.52
C ARG A 256 -3.72 -19.19 -45.12
N LEU A 257 -4.46 -20.18 -44.62
CA LEU A 257 -4.22 -20.74 -43.28
C LEU A 257 -2.84 -21.41 -43.19
N ASN A 258 -2.45 -22.17 -44.21
CA ASN A 258 -1.11 -22.77 -44.28
C ASN A 258 0.01 -21.71 -44.31
N SER A 259 -0.23 -20.58 -44.99
CA SER A 259 0.68 -19.44 -45.00
C SER A 259 0.76 -18.76 -43.64
N TYR A 260 -0.33 -18.65 -42.89
CA TYR A 260 -0.33 -18.14 -41.52
C TYR A 260 0.40 -19.07 -40.53
N ILE A 261 0.16 -20.38 -40.62
CA ILE A 261 0.89 -21.39 -39.82
C ILE A 261 2.38 -21.32 -40.14
N ALA A 262 2.74 -21.26 -41.43
CA ALA A 262 4.13 -21.12 -41.84
C ALA A 262 4.73 -19.80 -41.36
N LEU A 263 3.99 -18.69 -41.41
CA LEU A 263 4.43 -17.39 -40.92
C LEU A 263 4.70 -17.45 -39.41
N TYR A 264 3.76 -17.97 -38.62
CA TYR A 264 3.90 -18.11 -37.17
C TYR A 264 5.11 -18.99 -36.83
N ASN A 265 5.18 -20.20 -37.39
CA ASN A 265 6.24 -21.16 -37.04
C ASN A 265 7.63 -20.69 -37.51
N ASN A 266 7.70 -19.89 -38.58
CA ASN A 266 8.95 -19.29 -39.04
C ASN A 266 9.36 -18.07 -38.20
N TYR A 267 8.38 -17.32 -37.67
CA TYR A 267 8.64 -16.09 -36.92
C TYR A 267 8.87 -16.37 -35.43
N TYR A 268 7.99 -17.15 -34.81
CA TYR A 268 8.06 -17.56 -33.42
C TYR A 268 8.71 -18.95 -33.28
N THR A 269 10.02 -19.02 -33.51
CA THR A 269 10.78 -20.28 -33.38
C THR A 269 10.94 -20.76 -31.94
N TYR A 270 10.55 -19.94 -30.96
CA TYR A 270 10.67 -20.17 -29.52
C TYR A 270 9.34 -20.49 -28.85
N ARG A 271 8.23 -20.36 -29.58
CA ARG A 271 6.91 -20.78 -29.11
C ARG A 271 6.63 -22.19 -29.60
N GLU A 272 5.65 -22.84 -28.99
CA GLU A 272 5.17 -24.12 -29.50
C GLU A 272 4.71 -23.95 -30.96
N PRO A 273 5.26 -24.70 -31.91
CA PRO A 273 4.88 -24.57 -33.31
C PRO A 273 3.41 -24.98 -33.46
N LEU A 274 2.65 -24.17 -34.19
CA LEU A 274 1.26 -24.47 -34.52
C LEU A 274 1.19 -25.78 -35.30
N ASP A 275 0.42 -26.73 -34.78
CA ASP A 275 0.09 -27.97 -35.47
C ASP A 275 -0.87 -27.66 -36.63
N PRO A 276 -0.56 -28.03 -37.88
CA PRO A 276 -1.51 -27.89 -38.98
C PRO A 276 -2.87 -28.56 -38.74
N ALA A 277 -2.97 -29.54 -37.83
CA ALA A 277 -4.23 -30.13 -37.39
C ALA A 277 -4.98 -29.30 -36.32
N GLN A 278 -4.28 -28.45 -35.58
CA GLN A 278 -4.83 -27.51 -34.60
C GLN A 278 -4.11 -26.16 -34.69
N PRO A 279 -4.41 -25.38 -35.74
CA PRO A 279 -3.54 -24.28 -36.15
C PRO A 279 -3.77 -22.98 -35.38
N PHE A 280 -4.53 -22.98 -34.29
CA PHE A 280 -4.92 -21.76 -33.57
C PHE A 280 -4.49 -21.82 -32.11
N THR A 281 -4.14 -20.66 -31.56
CA THR A 281 -4.03 -20.44 -30.12
C THR A 281 -5.41 -20.06 -29.57
N GLU A 282 -5.73 -20.54 -28.37
CA GLU A 282 -6.97 -20.20 -27.66
C GLU A 282 -6.74 -19.03 -26.71
N TYR A 283 -7.63 -18.04 -26.78
CA TYR A 283 -7.64 -16.86 -25.91
C TYR A 283 -8.97 -16.82 -25.17
N ARG A 284 -8.92 -16.83 -23.85
CA ARG A 284 -10.09 -16.82 -22.98
C ARG A 284 -10.51 -15.40 -22.64
N LEU A 285 -11.81 -15.14 -22.77
CA LEU A 285 -12.45 -13.89 -22.36
C LEU A 285 -13.68 -14.20 -21.50
N ASN A 286 -13.66 -13.76 -20.24
CA ASN A 286 -14.78 -13.83 -19.30
C ASN A 286 -14.67 -12.70 -18.23
N ASN A 287 -15.39 -12.84 -17.12
CA ASN A 287 -15.39 -11.86 -16.02
C ASN A 287 -14.13 -11.89 -15.13
N VAL A 288 -13.24 -12.87 -15.34
CA VAL A 288 -12.01 -13.11 -14.58
C VAL A 288 -10.77 -13.02 -15.48
N GLU A 289 -10.89 -13.40 -16.75
CA GLU A 289 -9.81 -13.56 -17.72
C GLU A 289 -10.05 -12.71 -18.97
N ASP A 290 -8.99 -12.08 -19.46
CA ASP A 290 -9.01 -11.26 -20.68
C ASP A 290 -7.69 -11.42 -21.44
N ASP A 291 -7.43 -12.65 -21.92
CA ASP A 291 -6.17 -13.02 -22.56
C ASP A 291 -5.87 -12.16 -23.80
N LEU A 292 -6.90 -11.63 -24.46
CA LEU A 292 -6.74 -10.74 -25.61
C LEU A 292 -6.30 -9.33 -25.20
N ALA A 293 -6.73 -8.83 -24.04
CA ALA A 293 -6.22 -7.57 -23.51
C ALA A 293 -4.76 -7.70 -23.05
N ASP A 294 -4.39 -8.87 -22.52
CA ASP A 294 -3.01 -9.22 -22.17
C ASP A 294 -2.10 -9.28 -23.40
N VAL A 295 -2.63 -9.60 -24.59
CA VAL A 295 -1.92 -9.35 -25.84
C VAL A 295 -1.92 -7.84 -26.10
N SER A 296 -3.06 -7.23 -26.40
CA SER A 296 -3.16 -5.79 -26.58
C SER A 296 -4.61 -5.36 -26.67
N SER A 297 -4.97 -4.27 -26.01
CA SER A 297 -6.32 -3.65 -26.13
C SER A 297 -6.75 -3.39 -27.57
N SER A 298 -5.81 -3.06 -28.46
CA SER A 298 -6.10 -2.81 -29.88
C SER A 298 -6.29 -4.11 -30.67
N VAL A 299 -5.53 -5.15 -30.33
CA VAL A 299 -5.71 -6.50 -30.90
C VAL A 299 -7.04 -7.09 -30.45
N LYS A 300 -7.38 -6.97 -29.16
CA LYS A 300 -8.69 -7.35 -28.61
C LYS A 300 -9.82 -6.73 -29.42
N THR A 301 -9.84 -5.39 -29.52
CA THR A 301 -10.86 -4.68 -30.30
C THR A 301 -10.93 -5.17 -31.74
N PHE A 302 -9.78 -5.45 -32.36
CA PHE A 302 -9.74 -5.93 -33.74
C PHE A 302 -10.29 -7.36 -33.90
N VAL A 303 -9.94 -8.27 -32.98
CA VAL A 303 -10.43 -9.65 -32.96
C VAL A 303 -11.93 -9.70 -32.66
N LEU A 304 -12.41 -8.90 -31.70
CA LEU A 304 -13.81 -8.88 -31.29
C LEU A 304 -14.71 -8.20 -32.33
N ASP A 305 -14.35 -6.97 -32.74
CA ASP A 305 -15.28 -6.07 -33.46
C ASP A 305 -15.02 -5.96 -34.96
N THR A 306 -13.82 -6.35 -35.44
CA THR A 306 -13.41 -6.09 -36.84
C THR A 306 -13.34 -7.35 -37.70
N LEU A 307 -12.80 -8.46 -37.18
CA LEU A 307 -12.70 -9.72 -37.91
C LEU A 307 -13.85 -10.65 -37.51
N GLU A 308 -14.49 -11.32 -38.48
CA GLU A 308 -15.38 -12.45 -38.21
C GLU A 308 -14.61 -13.79 -38.25
N ASP A 309 -15.26 -14.88 -37.85
CA ASP A 309 -14.69 -16.23 -37.89
C ASP A 309 -14.15 -16.59 -39.29
N ASN A 310 -12.92 -17.10 -39.35
CA ASN A 310 -12.16 -17.41 -40.56
C ASN A 310 -11.78 -16.21 -41.44
N GLN A 311 -11.93 -14.97 -40.93
CA GLN A 311 -11.36 -13.79 -41.55
C GLN A 311 -9.96 -13.49 -41.03
N CYS A 312 -9.20 -12.77 -41.84
CA CYS A 312 -7.82 -12.44 -41.51
C CYS A 312 -7.34 -11.23 -42.31
N LEU A 313 -6.17 -10.73 -41.91
CA LEU A 313 -5.40 -9.78 -42.69
C LEU A 313 -4.70 -10.49 -43.86
N ILE A 314 -4.50 -9.78 -44.98
CA ILE A 314 -3.73 -10.30 -46.13
C ILE A 314 -2.44 -9.52 -46.37
N GLU A 315 -2.28 -8.41 -45.66
CA GLU A 315 -1.10 -7.57 -45.61
C GLU A 315 -0.91 -7.06 -44.18
N PRO A 316 0.33 -6.79 -43.74
CA PRO A 316 0.58 -6.28 -42.40
C PRO A 316 -0.18 -4.99 -42.12
N TRP A 317 -0.94 -4.97 -41.02
CA TRP A 317 -1.74 -3.81 -40.63
C TRP A 317 -1.12 -3.12 -39.42
N ASN A 318 -1.08 -1.78 -39.41
CA ASN A 318 -0.61 -1.04 -38.25
C ASN A 318 -1.73 -0.90 -37.22
N LEU A 319 -1.54 -1.46 -36.02
CA LEU A 319 -2.36 -1.22 -34.85
C LEU A 319 -1.49 -0.48 -33.83
N ASN A 320 -1.60 0.85 -33.81
CA ASN A 320 -0.77 1.78 -33.03
C ASN A 320 0.74 1.63 -33.32
N ASN A 321 1.48 1.04 -32.39
CA ASN A 321 2.95 1.00 -32.41
C ASN A 321 3.52 -0.25 -33.09
N LYS A 322 2.67 -1.20 -33.49
CA LYS A 322 3.09 -2.49 -34.07
C LYS A 322 2.39 -2.75 -35.39
N TYR A 323 3.02 -3.61 -36.19
CA TYR A 323 2.38 -4.18 -37.37
C TYR A 323 1.93 -5.59 -37.03
N VAL A 324 0.72 -5.96 -37.43
CA VAL A 324 0.15 -7.27 -37.08
C VAL A 324 -0.31 -8.01 -38.31
N MET A 325 -0.29 -9.34 -38.21
CA MET A 325 -1.02 -10.27 -39.05
C MET A 325 -1.90 -11.10 -38.14
N ILE A 326 -3.22 -11.02 -38.31
CA ILE A 326 -4.19 -11.72 -37.48
C ILE A 326 -5.04 -12.62 -38.36
N TYR A 327 -5.20 -13.87 -37.97
CA TYR A 327 -6.22 -14.79 -38.51
C TYR A 327 -7.14 -15.18 -37.35
N ARG A 328 -8.42 -14.78 -37.44
CA ARG A 328 -9.45 -15.22 -36.49
C ARG A 328 -9.95 -16.60 -36.91
N GLY A 329 -9.75 -17.58 -36.05
CA GLY A 329 -10.25 -18.94 -36.18
C GLY A 329 -11.73 -19.04 -35.80
N GLN A 330 -12.12 -20.16 -35.19
CA GLN A 330 -13.48 -20.33 -34.67
C GLN A 330 -13.62 -19.77 -33.27
N THR A 331 -14.76 -19.15 -32.98
CA THR A 331 -15.09 -18.70 -31.63
C THR A 331 -16.08 -19.66 -30.99
N THR A 332 -15.80 -20.09 -29.76
CA THR A 332 -16.79 -20.79 -28.93
C THR A 332 -17.27 -19.82 -27.86
N TYR A 333 -18.46 -19.26 -28.06
CA TYR A 333 -19.07 -18.35 -27.08
C TYR A 333 -19.61 -19.13 -25.88
N ASP A 334 -19.42 -18.61 -24.67
CA ASP A 334 -19.79 -19.27 -23.41
C ASP A 334 -21.28 -19.60 -23.35
N VAL A 335 -22.11 -18.67 -23.81
CA VAL A 335 -23.56 -18.86 -23.88
C VAL A 335 -23.91 -20.01 -24.83
N ASN A 336 -23.22 -20.10 -25.97
CA ASN A 336 -23.49 -21.16 -26.95
C ASN A 336 -23.08 -22.52 -26.39
N GLU A 337 -21.92 -22.61 -25.75
CA GLU A 337 -21.43 -23.83 -25.12
C GLU A 337 -22.33 -24.27 -23.96
N LYS A 338 -22.61 -23.36 -23.01
CA LYS A 338 -23.47 -23.60 -21.84
C LYS A 338 -24.83 -24.16 -22.22
N TYR A 339 -25.40 -23.73 -23.35
CA TYR A 339 -26.74 -24.14 -23.80
C TYR A 339 -26.75 -25.07 -25.03
N ASN A 340 -25.60 -25.64 -25.40
CA ASN A 340 -25.45 -26.56 -26.54
C ASN A 340 -26.03 -26.02 -27.86
N VAL A 341 -25.86 -24.72 -28.11
CA VAL A 341 -26.23 -24.09 -29.37
C VAL A 341 -25.15 -24.41 -30.40
N ASN A 342 -25.54 -25.08 -31.49
CA ASN A 342 -24.63 -25.42 -32.58
C ASN A 342 -24.44 -24.21 -33.52
N SER A 343 -23.79 -23.16 -33.02
CA SER A 343 -23.44 -21.93 -33.73
C SER A 343 -22.13 -21.37 -33.18
N ASN A 344 -21.33 -20.77 -34.06
CA ASN A 344 -20.14 -20.00 -33.71
C ASN A 344 -20.38 -18.49 -33.86
N GLU A 345 -21.63 -18.08 -34.04
CA GLU A 345 -22.02 -16.68 -34.07
C GLU A 345 -22.45 -16.23 -32.66
N VAL A 346 -22.17 -14.96 -32.37
CA VAL A 346 -22.68 -14.28 -31.19
C VAL A 346 -24.21 -14.30 -31.21
N ILE A 347 -24.84 -14.53 -30.05
CA ILE A 347 -26.30 -14.46 -29.95
C ILE A 347 -26.67 -13.06 -29.45
N GLU A 348 -27.23 -12.25 -30.33
CA GLU A 348 -27.79 -10.95 -29.95
C GLU A 348 -28.99 -11.13 -29.02
N TRP A 349 -29.21 -10.16 -28.14
CA TRP A 349 -30.29 -10.21 -27.15
C TRP A 349 -31.66 -10.52 -27.77
N ASP A 350 -31.99 -9.85 -28.88
CA ASP A 350 -33.27 -10.01 -29.60
C ASP A 350 -33.51 -11.44 -30.14
N ASP A 351 -32.45 -12.21 -30.38
CA ASP A 351 -32.51 -13.60 -30.88
C ASP A 351 -32.24 -14.65 -29.78
N LEU A 352 -31.88 -14.22 -28.57
CA LEU A 352 -31.45 -15.10 -27.49
C LEU A 352 -32.54 -16.10 -27.07
N GLU A 353 -33.76 -15.62 -26.76
CA GLU A 353 -34.88 -16.49 -26.35
C GLU A 353 -35.19 -17.57 -27.38
N LYS A 354 -35.19 -17.19 -28.66
CA LYS A 354 -35.48 -18.10 -29.77
C LYS A 354 -34.39 -19.14 -29.96
N THR A 355 -33.15 -18.79 -29.66
CA THR A 355 -31.96 -19.63 -29.90
C THR A 355 -31.72 -20.60 -28.76
N VAL A 356 -31.69 -20.13 -27.50
CA VAL A 356 -31.46 -20.98 -26.32
C VAL A 356 -32.75 -21.62 -25.77
N GLY A 357 -33.91 -21.10 -26.18
CA GLY A 357 -35.23 -21.52 -25.70
C GLY A 357 -35.65 -20.78 -24.41
N ALA A 358 -36.96 -20.60 -24.24
CA ALA A 358 -37.52 -19.80 -23.14
C ALA A 358 -37.03 -20.20 -21.73
N THR A 359 -36.86 -21.49 -21.44
CA THR A 359 -36.37 -21.94 -20.13
C THR A 359 -34.94 -21.49 -19.84
N ASN A 360 -34.06 -21.55 -20.84
CA ASN A 360 -32.66 -21.15 -20.68
C ASN A 360 -32.53 -19.62 -20.69
N PHE A 361 -33.33 -18.94 -21.51
CA PHE A 361 -33.37 -17.48 -21.52
C PHE A 361 -33.76 -16.91 -20.15
N GLU A 362 -34.79 -17.46 -19.52
CA GLU A 362 -35.15 -17.07 -18.15
C GLU A 362 -34.04 -17.39 -17.14
N ALA A 363 -33.25 -18.45 -17.34
CA ALA A 363 -32.10 -18.75 -16.49
C ALA A 363 -30.96 -17.71 -16.64
N ILE A 364 -30.66 -17.28 -17.86
CA ILE A 364 -29.69 -16.20 -18.13
C ILE A 364 -30.19 -14.88 -17.51
N LYS A 365 -31.47 -14.56 -17.69
CA LYS A 365 -32.08 -13.37 -17.08
C LYS A 365 -31.93 -13.38 -15.57
N GLU A 366 -32.17 -14.53 -14.93
CA GLU A 366 -32.04 -14.66 -13.49
C GLU A 366 -30.57 -14.57 -13.04
N GLU A 367 -29.62 -15.17 -13.75
CA GLU A 367 -28.18 -15.04 -13.49
C GLU A 367 -27.73 -13.57 -13.52
N ILE A 368 -28.02 -12.85 -14.61
CA ILE A 368 -27.73 -11.42 -14.73
C ILE A 368 -28.41 -10.61 -13.63
N LYS A 369 -29.65 -10.95 -13.32
CA LYS A 369 -30.40 -10.26 -12.28
C LYS A 369 -29.78 -10.45 -10.91
N GLN A 370 -29.25 -11.64 -10.59
CA GLN A 370 -28.52 -11.88 -9.33
C GLN A 370 -27.23 -11.04 -9.28
N GLU A 371 -26.49 -10.94 -10.39
CA GLU A 371 -25.31 -10.05 -10.49
C GLU A 371 -25.67 -8.56 -10.28
N LEU A 372 -26.72 -8.09 -10.96
CA LEU A 372 -27.24 -6.73 -10.80
C LEU A 372 -27.79 -6.47 -9.39
N LEU A 373 -28.39 -7.49 -8.76
CA LEU A 373 -28.85 -7.45 -7.37
C LEU A 373 -27.65 -7.26 -6.44
N GLN A 374 -26.63 -8.09 -6.59
CA GLN A 374 -25.41 -8.06 -5.78
C GLN A 374 -24.75 -6.68 -5.84
N ASN A 375 -24.63 -6.10 -7.03
CA ASN A 375 -24.10 -4.75 -7.25
C ASN A 375 -24.90 -3.64 -6.55
N LYS A 376 -26.18 -3.88 -6.24
CA LYS A 376 -27.06 -2.93 -5.54
C LYS A 376 -27.10 -3.12 -4.01
N ILE A 377 -26.64 -4.25 -3.47
CA ILE A 377 -26.72 -4.56 -2.02
C ILE A 377 -25.93 -3.55 -1.20
N SER A 378 -24.65 -3.34 -1.50
CA SER A 378 -23.77 -2.47 -0.70
C SER A 378 -24.33 -1.06 -0.58
N GLY A 379 -24.95 -0.55 -1.64
CA GLY A 379 -25.59 0.77 -1.65
C GLY A 379 -26.97 0.84 -0.98
N TYR A 380 -27.53 -0.29 -0.54
CA TYR A 380 -28.86 -0.39 0.10
C TYR A 380 -28.79 -0.75 1.59
N THR A 381 -27.65 -1.22 2.08
CA THR A 381 -27.43 -1.53 3.51
C THR A 381 -27.74 -0.33 4.43
N ALA A 382 -27.37 0.89 4.02
CA ALA A 382 -27.63 2.10 4.78
C ALA A 382 -29.14 2.39 4.95
N ASP A 383 -29.93 2.19 3.90
CA ASP A 383 -31.38 2.40 3.92
C ASP A 383 -32.04 1.38 4.86
N VAL A 384 -31.65 0.10 4.76
CA VAL A 384 -32.17 -0.99 5.60
C VAL A 384 -31.80 -0.79 7.06
N LEU A 385 -30.59 -0.31 7.34
CA LEU A 385 -30.16 0.02 8.70
C LEU A 385 -31.01 1.15 9.30
N LYS A 386 -31.25 2.23 8.57
CA LYS A 386 -32.11 3.33 9.02
C LYS A 386 -33.55 2.89 9.28
N GLU A 387 -34.13 2.10 8.37
CA GLU A 387 -35.46 1.51 8.54
C GLU A 387 -35.55 0.71 9.85
N ARG A 388 -34.54 -0.12 10.15
CA ARG A 388 -34.51 -0.92 11.38
C ARG A 388 -34.28 -0.11 12.64
N ILE A 389 -33.41 0.91 12.59
CA ILE A 389 -33.19 1.81 13.72
C ILE A 389 -34.51 2.48 14.12
N LYS A 390 -35.24 3.04 13.15
CA LYS A 390 -36.54 3.68 13.35
C LYS A 390 -37.63 2.74 13.87
N ALA A 391 -37.55 1.44 13.53
CA ALA A 391 -38.53 0.44 13.93
C ALA A 391 -38.21 -0.23 15.28
N ALA A 392 -36.97 -0.15 15.74
CA ALA A 392 -36.53 -0.76 16.99
C ALA A 392 -36.72 0.20 18.17
N ASP A 393 -36.90 -0.38 19.36
CA ASP A 393 -36.83 0.36 20.62
C ASP A 393 -35.38 0.32 21.11
N ILE A 394 -34.66 1.43 20.93
CA ILE A 394 -33.22 1.55 21.22
C ILE A 394 -33.03 2.48 22.41
N GLU A 395 -32.35 2.00 23.45
CA GLU A 395 -31.92 2.82 24.58
C GLU A 395 -30.39 2.77 24.69
N ILE A 396 -29.70 3.90 24.47
CA ILE A 396 -28.24 4.01 24.62
C ILE A 396 -27.93 4.77 25.92
N TYR A 397 -27.35 4.08 26.90
CA TYR A 397 -27.13 4.65 28.24
C TYR A 397 -25.80 5.38 28.36
N ASP A 398 -24.82 5.04 27.52
CA ASP A 398 -23.56 5.76 27.47
C ASP A 398 -23.74 7.11 26.75
N PRO A 399 -23.47 8.24 27.43
CA PRO A 399 -23.67 9.53 26.81
C PRO A 399 -22.85 9.67 25.52
N TYR A 400 -21.56 9.37 25.54
CA TYR A 400 -20.68 9.59 24.39
C TYR A 400 -21.16 8.82 23.16
N PHE A 401 -21.56 7.56 23.34
CA PHE A 401 -22.11 6.75 22.25
C PHE A 401 -23.47 7.25 21.78
N GLU A 402 -24.37 7.60 22.70
CA GLU A 402 -25.69 8.14 22.35
C GLU A 402 -25.57 9.40 21.49
N TYR A 403 -24.66 10.31 21.86
CA TYR A 403 -24.43 11.54 21.11
C TYR A 403 -23.97 11.26 19.67
N ARG A 404 -22.96 10.38 19.51
CA ARG A 404 -22.44 10.03 18.19
C ARG A 404 -23.47 9.30 17.34
N PHE A 405 -24.28 8.45 17.96
CA PHE A 405 -25.35 7.73 17.31
C PHE A 405 -26.46 8.68 16.85
N GLU A 406 -26.95 9.54 17.74
CA GLU A 406 -28.00 10.53 17.43
C GLU A 406 -27.53 11.51 16.35
N SER A 407 -26.27 11.95 16.38
CA SER A 407 -25.71 12.79 15.31
C SER A 407 -25.73 12.13 13.93
N SER A 408 -25.76 10.79 13.88
CA SER A 408 -25.78 10.00 12.64
C SER A 408 -27.19 9.58 12.21
N TYR A 409 -28.15 9.60 13.14
CA TYR A 409 -29.51 9.06 12.99
C TYR A 409 -30.56 9.97 13.63
N GLU A 410 -30.39 11.29 13.50
CA GLU A 410 -31.20 12.30 14.21
C GLU A 410 -32.71 12.17 13.91
N ASP A 411 -33.06 11.75 12.69
CA ASP A 411 -34.45 11.57 12.24
C ASP A 411 -35.03 10.21 12.64
N GLU A 412 -34.19 9.25 13.05
CA GLU A 412 -34.56 7.87 13.33
C GLU A 412 -34.43 7.47 14.81
N TYR A 413 -33.78 8.30 15.65
CA TYR A 413 -33.50 8.00 17.06
C TYR A 413 -33.85 9.16 17.99
N ASP A 414 -34.56 8.86 19.08
CA ASP A 414 -34.86 9.79 20.17
C ASP A 414 -33.94 9.54 21.37
N LEU A 415 -33.42 10.62 21.98
CA LEU A 415 -32.57 10.54 23.17
C LEU A 415 -33.32 9.93 24.37
N ILE A 416 -32.64 9.08 25.13
CA ILE A 416 -33.21 8.48 26.34
C ILE A 416 -33.45 9.54 27.42
N HIS A 417 -34.49 9.34 28.22
CA HIS A 417 -34.76 10.22 29.34
C HIS A 417 -33.77 9.93 30.50
N PRO A 418 -33.24 10.93 31.23
CA PRO A 418 -32.23 10.71 32.28
C PRO A 418 -32.68 9.79 33.43
N ASN A 419 -33.99 9.67 33.66
CA ASN A 419 -34.55 8.77 34.68
C ASN A 419 -34.50 7.29 34.28
N ASP A 420 -34.28 6.98 33.01
CA ASP A 420 -34.26 5.61 32.48
C ASP A 420 -32.82 5.03 32.45
N PHE A 421 -31.85 5.79 32.97
CA PHE A 421 -30.45 5.39 33.05
C PHE A 421 -30.25 4.05 33.78
N LYS A 422 -29.50 3.15 33.14
CA LYS A 422 -29.03 1.89 33.73
C LYS A 422 -27.50 1.89 33.77
N GLY A 423 -26.95 1.87 34.98
CA GLY A 423 -25.50 2.03 35.18
C GLY A 423 -24.65 0.83 34.79
N ASP A 424 -25.26 -0.34 34.55
CA ASP A 424 -24.60 -1.60 34.16
C ASP A 424 -24.70 -1.93 32.68
N LEU A 425 -25.48 -1.15 31.90
CA LEU A 425 -25.68 -1.36 30.47
C LEU A 425 -25.06 -0.23 29.65
N ILE A 426 -24.55 -0.58 28.46
CA ILE A 426 -24.17 0.37 27.42
C ILE A 426 -25.39 0.68 26.54
N PHE A 427 -26.13 -0.35 26.12
CA PHE A 427 -27.41 -0.19 25.43
C PHE A 427 -28.36 -1.35 25.71
N SER A 428 -29.64 -1.12 25.45
CA SER A 428 -30.68 -2.14 25.31
C SER A 428 -31.42 -1.94 23.99
N VAL A 429 -31.63 -3.01 23.24
CA VAL A 429 -32.37 -2.99 21.97
C VAL A 429 -33.50 -4.00 22.02
N THR A 430 -34.72 -3.57 21.69
CA THR A 430 -35.84 -4.47 21.43
C THR A 430 -36.29 -4.37 19.97
N TYR A 431 -36.15 -5.48 19.25
CA TYR A 431 -36.60 -5.61 17.86
C TYR A 431 -37.21 -7.00 17.66
N ASN A 432 -38.31 -7.10 16.90
CA ASN A 432 -39.06 -8.34 16.66
C ASN A 432 -39.38 -9.18 17.93
N ASN A 433 -39.77 -8.51 19.03
CA ASN A 433 -40.04 -9.13 20.34
C ASN A 433 -38.83 -9.78 21.02
N LYS A 434 -37.61 -9.50 20.57
CA LYS A 434 -36.38 -9.90 21.24
C LYS A 434 -35.68 -8.68 21.82
N THR A 435 -35.43 -8.71 23.13
CA THR A 435 -34.58 -7.74 23.80
C THR A 435 -33.16 -8.26 23.91
N THR A 436 -32.18 -7.43 23.56
CA THR A 436 -30.75 -7.70 23.69
C THR A 436 -30.14 -6.57 24.52
N ASP A 437 -29.54 -6.94 25.65
CA ASP A 437 -28.80 -6.02 26.51
C ASP A 437 -27.30 -6.19 26.27
N TYR A 438 -26.58 -5.08 26.11
CA TYR A 438 -25.12 -5.06 26.02
C TYR A 438 -24.56 -4.40 27.27
N THR A 439 -23.85 -5.16 28.08
CA THR A 439 -23.41 -4.70 29.41
C THR A 439 -22.11 -3.91 29.34
N VAL A 440 -21.83 -3.12 30.38
CA VAL A 440 -20.53 -2.47 30.57
C VAL A 440 -19.38 -3.49 30.57
N SER A 441 -19.60 -4.68 31.16
CA SER A 441 -18.59 -5.74 31.19
C SER A 441 -18.31 -6.34 29.81
N ASP A 442 -19.34 -6.50 28.98
CA ASP A 442 -19.16 -7.01 27.60
C ASP A 442 -18.34 -6.03 26.77
N PHE A 443 -18.69 -4.74 26.82
CA PHE A 443 -17.94 -3.67 26.16
C PHE A 443 -16.50 -3.61 26.66
N TYR A 444 -16.31 -3.59 27.97
CA TYR A 444 -14.99 -3.52 28.58
C TYR A 444 -14.09 -4.67 28.09
N ASN A 445 -14.56 -5.92 28.17
CA ASN A 445 -13.77 -7.08 27.77
C ASN A 445 -13.43 -7.06 26.27
N LYS A 446 -14.41 -6.69 25.43
CA LYS A 446 -14.22 -6.61 23.98
C LYS A 446 -13.19 -5.54 23.62
N GLN A 447 -13.34 -4.33 24.18
CA GLN A 447 -12.41 -3.22 23.92
C GLN A 447 -11.02 -3.44 24.49
N SER A 448 -10.90 -4.04 25.68
CA SER A 448 -9.60 -4.42 26.23
C SER A 448 -8.86 -5.41 25.33
N THR A 449 -9.58 -6.30 24.66
CA THR A 449 -8.99 -7.24 23.70
C THR A 449 -8.51 -6.51 22.44
N SER A 450 -9.36 -5.68 21.83
CA SER A 450 -9.07 -5.06 20.54
C SER A 450 -8.05 -3.92 20.59
N ILE A 451 -8.13 -3.03 21.60
CA ILE A 451 -7.33 -1.78 21.65
C ILE A 451 -6.70 -1.53 23.03
N GLY A 452 -6.74 -2.52 23.92
CA GLY A 452 -6.32 -2.33 25.31
C GLY A 452 -4.84 -2.01 25.46
N LEU A 453 -3.98 -2.77 24.76
CA LEU A 453 -2.54 -2.59 24.74
C LEU A 453 -2.14 -1.19 24.28
N THR A 454 -2.61 -0.77 23.10
CA THR A 454 -2.27 0.55 22.53
C THR A 454 -2.76 1.67 23.42
N THR A 455 -3.95 1.54 24.02
CA THR A 455 -4.49 2.50 24.99
C THR A 455 -3.61 2.65 26.23
N VAL A 456 -3.11 1.54 26.78
CA VAL A 456 -2.20 1.54 27.94
C VAL A 456 -0.87 2.20 27.60
N VAL A 457 -0.26 1.79 26.48
CA VAL A 457 1.04 2.30 26.03
C VAL A 457 0.96 3.81 25.76
N ASP A 458 -0.04 4.26 25.01
CA ASP A 458 -0.22 5.67 24.69
C ASP A 458 -0.36 6.54 25.94
N ARG A 459 -1.18 6.08 26.90
CA ARG A 459 -1.41 6.83 28.15
C ARG A 459 -0.15 6.91 28.98
N LEU A 460 0.51 5.78 29.24
CA LEU A 460 1.73 5.74 30.06
C LEU A 460 2.89 6.51 29.41
N LYS A 461 2.94 6.54 28.07
CA LYS A 461 3.91 7.33 27.30
C LYS A 461 3.75 8.82 27.60
N LEU A 462 2.52 9.31 27.56
CA LEU A 462 2.23 10.71 27.88
C LEU A 462 2.48 11.03 29.36
N ASP A 463 2.15 10.12 30.27
CA ASP A 463 2.49 10.28 31.69
C ASP A 463 4.00 10.40 31.91
N TYR A 464 4.77 9.54 31.25
CA TYR A 464 6.23 9.52 31.35
C TYR A 464 6.86 10.82 30.84
N VAL A 465 6.45 11.32 29.67
CA VAL A 465 7.06 12.54 29.12
C VAL A 465 6.60 13.82 29.81
N TYR A 466 5.41 13.83 30.41
CA TYR A 466 4.87 15.01 31.10
C TYR A 466 5.77 15.51 32.25
N GLN A 467 6.55 14.61 32.88
CA GLN A 467 7.51 15.01 33.93
C GLN A 467 8.58 15.99 33.42
N TYR A 468 8.83 16.00 32.10
CA TYR A 468 9.82 16.87 31.46
C TYR A 468 9.23 18.16 30.91
N LYS A 469 7.96 18.50 31.20
CA LYS A 469 7.31 19.70 30.62
C LYS A 469 8.11 20.99 30.83
N ASP A 470 8.69 21.18 32.02
CA ASP A 470 9.45 22.40 32.38
C ASP A 470 10.83 22.46 31.70
N LEU A 471 11.25 21.36 31.03
CA LEU A 471 12.46 21.33 30.21
C LEU A 471 12.21 21.88 28.81
N PHE A 472 10.97 21.76 28.31
CA PHE A 472 10.61 22.01 26.90
C PHE A 472 9.63 23.16 26.68
N LEU A 473 8.89 23.55 27.72
CA LEU A 473 7.84 24.54 27.64
C LEU A 473 8.09 25.60 28.71
N ASP A 474 7.89 26.86 28.34
CA ASP A 474 7.97 27.98 29.28
C ASP A 474 6.60 28.30 29.93
N GLU A 475 6.54 29.36 30.73
CA GLU A 475 5.30 29.78 31.38
C GLU A 475 4.25 30.30 30.39
N ASP A 476 4.67 30.95 29.30
CA ASP A 476 3.80 31.54 28.28
C ASP A 476 3.14 30.44 27.42
N ASP A 477 3.88 29.38 27.07
CA ASP A 477 3.35 28.18 26.40
C ASP A 477 2.24 27.52 27.22
N LEU A 478 2.52 27.32 28.52
CA LEU A 478 1.57 26.69 29.44
C LEU A 478 0.31 27.55 29.63
N GLU A 479 0.46 28.87 29.80
CA GLU A 479 -0.67 29.81 29.88
C GLU A 479 -1.46 29.82 28.57
N GLY A 480 -0.77 29.79 27.41
CA GLY A 480 -1.38 29.68 26.09
C GLY A 480 -2.27 28.45 25.94
N TYR A 481 -1.78 27.26 26.31
CA TYR A 481 -2.57 26.03 26.27
C TYR A 481 -3.77 26.07 27.22
N GLU A 482 -3.61 26.62 28.42
CA GLU A 482 -4.72 26.80 29.35
C GLU A 482 -5.80 27.72 28.78
N ASP A 483 -5.40 28.85 28.19
CA ASP A 483 -6.31 29.86 27.65
C ASP A 483 -7.04 29.34 26.41
N GLU A 484 -6.36 28.63 25.51
CA GLU A 484 -7.00 27.94 24.40
C GLU A 484 -8.10 26.99 24.87
N LEU A 485 -7.81 26.14 25.87
CA LEU A 485 -8.78 25.17 26.39
C LEU A 485 -9.94 25.86 27.11
N LYS A 486 -9.67 26.88 27.95
CA LYS A 486 -10.70 27.70 28.58
C LYS A 486 -11.58 28.38 27.53
N ASN A 487 -11.00 28.89 26.44
CA ASN A 487 -11.74 29.51 25.35
C ASN A 487 -12.62 28.51 24.60
N ALA A 488 -12.12 27.31 24.32
CA ALA A 488 -12.89 26.24 23.70
C ALA A 488 -14.10 25.83 24.56
N ILE A 489 -13.88 25.58 25.86
CA ILE A 489 -14.93 25.24 26.83
C ILE A 489 -15.94 26.39 26.98
N ASN A 490 -15.46 27.64 27.07
CA ASN A 490 -16.35 28.81 27.13
C ASN A 490 -17.20 28.96 25.86
N THR A 491 -16.65 28.64 24.69
CA THR A 491 -17.37 28.67 23.41
C THR A 491 -18.44 27.58 23.37
N PHE A 492 -18.11 26.36 23.82
CA PHE A 492 -19.05 25.26 23.99
C PHE A 492 -20.18 25.62 24.96
N ASN A 493 -19.85 26.09 26.16
CA ASN A 493 -20.82 26.45 27.21
C ASN A 493 -21.75 27.61 26.80
N LYS A 494 -21.33 28.48 25.87
CA LYS A 494 -22.16 29.53 25.26
C LYS A 494 -23.10 29.02 24.17
N GLY A 495 -22.96 27.77 23.73
CA GLY A 495 -23.69 27.20 22.59
C GLY A 495 -23.22 27.73 21.24
N ASN A 496 -21.99 28.25 21.17
CA ASN A 496 -21.41 28.82 19.95
C ASN A 496 -20.53 27.82 19.19
N ASN A 497 -20.47 26.55 19.62
CA ASN A 497 -19.79 25.49 18.91
C ASN A 497 -20.76 24.83 17.92
N SER A 498 -20.51 24.97 16.62
CA SER A 498 -21.38 24.42 15.57
C SER A 498 -21.34 22.89 15.49
N SER A 499 -20.28 22.27 16.00
CA SER A 499 -20.05 20.83 15.91
C SER A 499 -20.48 20.08 17.17
N TYR A 500 -20.69 20.77 18.30
CA TYR A 500 -21.01 20.16 19.60
C TYR A 500 -22.07 21.00 20.35
N PRO A 501 -23.33 20.56 20.41
CA PRO A 501 -24.38 21.26 21.13
C PRO A 501 -24.11 21.22 22.65
N LYS A 502 -24.36 22.33 23.36
CA LYS A 502 -24.08 22.43 24.81
C LYS A 502 -24.82 21.39 25.65
N GLU A 503 -25.94 20.89 25.14
CA GLU A 503 -26.83 19.92 25.75
C GLU A 503 -26.15 18.55 25.96
N ILE A 504 -25.06 18.25 25.25
CA ILE A 504 -24.31 16.99 25.41
C ILE A 504 -23.47 16.96 26.69
N GLY A 505 -23.28 18.11 27.34
CA GLY A 505 -22.47 18.26 28.55
C GLY A 505 -20.97 18.32 28.28
N GLU A 506 -20.25 19.01 29.18
CA GLU A 506 -18.82 19.31 29.03
C GLU A 506 -17.96 18.05 28.95
N GLU A 507 -18.24 17.02 29.76
CA GLU A 507 -17.48 15.76 29.73
C GLU A 507 -17.55 15.07 28.35
N THR A 508 -18.74 14.99 27.74
CA THR A 508 -18.89 14.40 26.39
C THR A 508 -18.17 15.26 25.36
N PHE A 509 -18.27 16.59 25.46
CA PHE A 509 -17.57 17.50 24.57
C PHE A 509 -16.05 17.32 24.64
N LEU A 510 -15.49 17.23 25.85
CA LEU A 510 -14.06 17.04 26.05
C LEU A 510 -13.61 15.66 25.55
N LEU A 511 -14.37 14.60 25.83
CA LEU A 511 -14.08 13.26 25.35
C LEU A 511 -14.13 13.18 23.82
N ALA A 512 -15.13 13.82 23.18
CA ALA A 512 -15.28 13.82 21.73
C ALA A 512 -14.25 14.69 21.00
N SER A 513 -13.88 15.83 21.59
CA SER A 513 -12.96 16.79 20.94
C SER A 513 -11.48 16.48 21.20
N TYR A 514 -11.18 15.89 22.37
CA TYR A 514 -9.80 15.74 22.85
C TYR A 514 -9.46 14.33 23.38
N GLY A 515 -10.43 13.42 23.48
CA GLY A 515 -10.21 12.05 23.93
C GLY A 515 -10.16 11.84 25.44
N TYR A 516 -10.32 12.90 26.25
CA TYR A 516 -10.29 12.83 27.72
C TYR A 516 -11.52 13.50 28.37
N PRO A 517 -12.04 12.98 29.49
CA PRO A 517 -13.31 13.44 30.06
C PRO A 517 -13.23 14.72 30.90
N THR A 518 -12.03 15.13 31.35
CA THR A 518 -11.88 16.25 32.29
C THR A 518 -10.93 17.34 31.80
N TYR A 519 -11.16 18.58 32.23
CA TYR A 519 -10.29 19.73 31.91
C TYR A 519 -8.80 19.44 32.20
N ASN A 520 -8.50 18.92 33.40
CA ASN A 520 -7.13 18.65 33.82
C ASN A 520 -6.47 17.58 32.96
N GLU A 521 -7.21 16.54 32.58
CA GLU A 521 -6.67 15.50 31.70
C GLU A 521 -6.48 15.99 30.27
N VAL A 522 -7.39 16.80 29.73
CA VAL A 522 -7.20 17.40 28.40
C VAL A 522 -5.98 18.31 28.39
N LEU A 523 -5.84 19.19 29.39
CA LEU A 523 -4.68 20.05 29.52
C LEU A 523 -3.39 19.23 29.64
N LYS A 524 -3.36 18.25 30.55
CA LYS A 524 -2.19 17.40 30.76
C LYS A 524 -1.82 16.60 29.52
N TYR A 525 -2.75 15.85 28.95
CA TYR A 525 -2.44 14.82 27.95
C TYR A 525 -2.56 15.30 26.51
N SER A 526 -3.64 16.01 26.16
CA SER A 526 -3.90 16.44 24.78
C SER A 526 -3.16 17.73 24.42
N LYS A 527 -2.77 18.56 25.39
CA LYS A 527 -2.06 19.82 25.16
C LYS A 527 -0.58 19.70 25.55
N VAL A 528 -0.31 19.60 26.85
CA VAL A 528 1.06 19.69 27.37
C VAL A 528 1.89 18.45 27.02
N ALA A 529 1.49 17.26 27.47
CA ALA A 529 2.27 16.04 27.26
C ALA A 529 2.42 15.68 25.78
N SER A 530 1.42 15.99 24.95
CA SER A 530 1.52 15.79 23.50
C SER A 530 2.57 16.69 22.85
N ALA A 531 2.64 17.97 23.25
CA ALA A 531 3.68 18.88 22.78
C ALA A 531 5.07 18.44 23.27
N VAL A 532 5.16 18.06 24.55
CA VAL A 532 6.39 17.57 25.18
C VAL A 532 6.85 16.25 24.56
N LEU A 533 5.96 15.35 24.16
CA LEU A 533 6.33 14.06 23.57
C LEU A 533 7.17 14.26 22.30
N SER A 534 6.74 15.14 21.40
CA SER A 534 7.47 15.43 20.18
C SER A 534 8.84 16.05 20.48
N ALA A 535 8.90 17.02 21.40
CA ALA A 535 10.16 17.63 21.81
C ALA A 535 11.09 16.64 22.53
N TYR A 536 10.54 15.76 23.36
CA TYR A 536 11.25 14.73 24.10
C TYR A 536 11.81 13.65 23.20
N LEU A 537 11.05 13.15 22.23
CA LEU A 537 11.55 12.14 21.28
C LEU A 537 12.68 12.69 20.42
N SER A 538 12.55 13.95 19.97
CA SER A 538 13.64 14.67 19.34
C SER A 538 14.82 14.78 20.29
N GLN A 539 14.64 15.40 21.46
CA GLN A 539 15.71 15.65 22.42
C GLN A 539 16.37 14.37 22.93
N LYS A 540 15.70 13.25 23.13
CA LYS A 540 16.34 12.00 23.59
C LYS A 540 17.34 11.45 22.59
N VAL A 541 17.14 11.72 21.31
CA VAL A 541 18.20 11.53 20.34
C VAL A 541 19.35 12.47 20.72
N PHE A 542 19.12 13.77 20.92
CA PHE A 542 20.14 14.81 21.13
C PHE A 542 20.83 14.96 22.53
N ASP A 543 20.19 14.61 23.64
CA ASP A 543 20.54 15.08 25.00
C ASP A 543 21.58 14.24 25.74
N GLU A 544 21.86 13.03 25.28
CA GLU A 544 22.91 12.20 25.88
C GLU A 544 24.32 12.78 25.63
N TRP A 545 24.42 13.88 24.87
CA TRP A 545 25.63 14.21 24.12
C TRP A 545 26.42 15.40 24.65
N SER A 546 25.95 16.15 25.65
CA SER A 546 26.69 17.27 26.25
C SER A 546 27.02 17.07 27.72
N THR A 547 28.24 17.41 28.15
CA THR A 547 28.57 17.54 29.57
C THR A 547 27.92 18.79 30.18
N GLU A 548 27.94 18.95 31.52
CA GLU A 548 27.60 20.23 32.18
C GLU A 548 28.43 21.41 31.61
N ASP A 549 29.62 21.09 31.10
CA ASP A 549 30.57 21.88 30.29
C ASP A 549 30.07 22.42 28.92
N HIS A 550 28.92 21.97 28.43
CA HIS A 550 28.51 22.15 27.03
C HIS A 550 29.54 21.60 26.03
N GLN A 551 30.35 20.59 26.40
CA GLN A 551 31.25 19.90 25.46
C GLN A 551 30.66 18.55 25.06
N LEU A 552 31.02 18.04 23.87
CA LEU A 552 30.58 16.72 23.42
C LEU A 552 31.04 15.60 24.39
N ASN A 553 30.09 14.92 25.03
CA ASN A 553 30.34 13.83 25.98
C ASN A 553 30.48 12.48 25.25
N THR A 554 31.67 12.23 24.68
CA THR A 554 31.96 11.00 23.91
C THR A 554 31.74 9.69 24.67
N ALA A 555 31.73 9.71 26.01
CA ALA A 555 31.54 8.51 26.83
C ALA A 555 30.07 8.05 26.94
N ALA A 556 29.11 8.86 26.49
CA ALA A 556 27.67 8.56 26.53
C ALA A 556 27.05 8.30 25.13
N LEU A 557 27.84 8.35 24.05
CA LEU A 557 27.36 8.42 22.66
C LEU A 557 27.06 7.06 21.99
N ASN A 558 26.27 6.17 22.58
CA ASN A 558 26.04 4.85 21.96
C ASN A 558 25.39 4.94 20.55
N ILE A 559 24.39 5.82 20.36
CA ILE A 559 23.69 5.96 19.07
C ILE A 559 24.54 6.67 18.01
N LEU A 560 25.18 7.80 18.35
CA LEU A 560 26.04 8.52 17.38
C LEU A 560 27.31 7.75 17.04
N GLU A 561 27.89 7.01 17.97
CA GLU A 561 29.05 6.14 17.68
C GLU A 561 28.66 5.02 16.72
N ASN A 562 27.46 4.44 16.89
CA ASN A 562 26.94 3.47 15.94
C ASN A 562 26.69 4.09 14.55
N ILE A 563 26.10 5.28 14.47
CA ILE A 563 25.91 5.99 13.18
C ILE A 563 27.25 6.36 12.55
N LEU A 564 28.20 6.88 13.33
CA LEU A 564 29.54 7.24 12.88
C LEU A 564 30.30 6.03 12.34
N ASN A 565 30.31 4.93 13.10
CA ASN A 565 30.98 3.69 12.71
C ASN A 565 30.34 3.11 11.44
N THR A 566 29.00 3.15 11.36
CA THR A 566 28.25 2.71 10.19
C THR A 566 28.60 3.56 8.97
N GLY A 567 28.50 4.89 9.06
CA GLY A 567 28.77 5.74 7.90
C GLY A 567 30.23 5.78 7.49
N ASN A 568 31.17 5.62 8.43
CA ASN A 568 32.58 5.41 8.10
C ASN A 568 32.83 4.07 7.39
N ALA A 569 32.06 3.02 7.71
CA ALA A 569 32.10 1.77 6.93
C ALA A 569 31.46 1.96 5.54
N ASN A 570 30.43 2.80 5.43
CA ASN A 570 29.79 3.12 4.15
C ASN A 570 30.69 3.87 3.18
N TYR A 571 31.77 4.52 3.66
CA TYR A 571 32.72 5.23 2.78
C TYR A 571 33.24 4.34 1.65
N ASP A 572 33.55 3.07 1.95
CA ASP A 572 34.09 2.13 0.95
C ASP A 572 33.05 1.72 -0.12
N SER A 573 31.78 2.07 0.09
CA SER A 573 30.68 1.88 -0.88
C SER A 573 30.41 3.12 -1.73
N ILE A 574 31.15 4.22 -1.50
CA ILE A 574 31.03 5.45 -2.26
C ILE A 574 31.72 5.30 -3.62
N PHE A 575 31.04 5.81 -4.62
CA PHE A 575 31.33 5.67 -6.04
C PHE A 575 30.68 6.80 -6.81
N SER A 576 31.35 7.24 -7.87
CA SER A 576 30.78 8.12 -8.88
C SER A 576 31.12 7.56 -10.26
N ILE A 577 30.11 7.28 -11.06
CA ILE A 577 30.26 6.70 -12.40
C ILE A 577 29.26 7.34 -13.37
N ASN A 578 29.77 7.93 -14.44
CA ASN A 578 28.95 8.42 -15.53
C ASN A 578 28.67 7.29 -16.51
N ILE A 579 27.39 7.00 -16.72
CA ILE A 579 26.96 5.86 -17.54
C ILE A 579 25.92 6.27 -18.58
N ASP A 580 25.85 5.49 -19.64
CA ASP A 580 24.71 5.39 -20.55
C ASP A 580 24.39 3.91 -20.74
N HIS A 581 23.29 3.58 -21.41
CA HIS A 581 23.04 2.17 -21.73
C HIS A 581 22.36 1.92 -23.07
N LEU A 582 22.52 0.69 -23.53
CA LEU A 582 21.70 0.08 -24.58
C LEU A 582 20.89 -1.04 -23.92
N LEU A 583 19.57 -0.88 -23.95
CA LEU A 583 18.62 -1.85 -23.42
C LEU A 583 18.28 -2.88 -24.50
N ILE A 584 18.48 -4.15 -24.16
CA ILE A 584 17.91 -5.29 -24.88
C ILE A 584 16.65 -5.69 -24.14
N TYR A 585 15.49 -5.65 -24.77
CA TYR A 585 14.22 -5.95 -24.10
C TYR A 585 13.31 -6.83 -24.95
N ILE A 586 12.31 -7.39 -24.27
CA ILE A 586 11.20 -8.12 -24.86
C ILE A 586 9.96 -7.24 -24.74
N ASP A 587 9.08 -7.33 -25.73
CA ASP A 587 7.76 -6.70 -25.72
C ASP A 587 6.90 -7.63 -26.60
N ASP A 588 6.65 -8.80 -26.00
CA ASP A 588 5.94 -9.98 -26.53
C ASP A 588 4.44 -9.75 -26.54
N ASN A 589 3.91 -9.02 -25.54
CA ASN A 589 2.55 -8.49 -25.58
C ASN A 589 2.42 -7.35 -26.62
N ALA A 590 3.49 -6.62 -26.89
CA ALA A 590 3.50 -5.53 -27.88
C ALA A 590 2.69 -4.29 -27.44
N ASP A 591 2.57 -4.07 -26.13
CA ASP A 591 1.96 -2.86 -25.55
C ASP A 591 2.88 -1.62 -25.66
N GLY A 592 4.14 -1.83 -26.07
CA GLY A 592 5.15 -0.79 -26.26
C GLY A 592 5.94 -0.47 -24.99
N THR A 593 5.76 -1.24 -23.93
CA THR A 593 6.59 -1.26 -22.73
C THR A 593 7.38 -2.57 -22.66
N PRO A 594 8.56 -2.57 -22.04
CA PRO A 594 9.29 -3.82 -21.83
C PRO A 594 8.54 -4.81 -20.93
N ASP A 595 8.50 -6.07 -21.34
CA ASP A 595 8.04 -7.19 -20.51
C ASP A 595 9.12 -7.61 -19.52
N ASP A 596 8.69 -8.01 -18.32
CA ASP A 596 9.55 -8.62 -17.32
C ASP A 596 10.11 -9.97 -17.84
N PRO A 597 11.45 -10.10 -17.98
CA PRO A 597 12.07 -11.36 -18.40
C PRO A 597 11.70 -12.56 -17.53
N GLU A 598 11.51 -12.40 -16.22
CA GLU A 598 11.16 -13.50 -15.33
C GLU A 598 9.76 -14.03 -15.65
N GLN A 599 8.79 -13.14 -15.88
CA GLN A 599 7.45 -13.54 -16.29
C GLN A 599 7.44 -14.17 -17.68
N PHE A 600 8.17 -13.60 -18.64
CA PHE A 600 8.27 -14.13 -19.99
C PHE A 600 8.84 -15.57 -20.00
N LEU A 601 9.83 -15.86 -19.16
CA LEU A 601 10.51 -17.16 -19.08
C LEU A 601 9.85 -18.15 -18.13
N LYS A 602 8.74 -17.80 -17.45
CA LYS A 602 8.11 -18.62 -16.39
C LYS A 602 7.79 -20.05 -16.82
N ASN A 603 7.34 -20.21 -18.07
CA ASN A 603 6.91 -21.51 -18.62
C ASN A 603 7.98 -22.21 -19.47
N PHE A 604 9.17 -21.61 -19.58
CA PHE A 604 10.28 -22.19 -20.35
C PHE A 604 10.93 -23.31 -19.53
N THR A 605 11.31 -24.39 -20.19
CA THR A 605 12.20 -25.40 -19.62
C THR A 605 13.57 -24.81 -19.35
N GLU A 606 14.36 -25.43 -18.48
CA GLU A 606 15.73 -24.97 -18.18
C GLU A 606 16.65 -24.95 -19.42
N GLU A 607 16.40 -25.84 -20.40
CA GLU A 607 17.10 -25.84 -21.69
C GLU A 607 16.69 -24.62 -22.54
N GLU A 608 15.39 -24.31 -22.63
CA GLU A 608 14.89 -23.14 -23.36
C GLU A 608 15.35 -21.83 -22.72
N LYS A 609 15.34 -21.72 -21.38
CA LYS A 609 15.94 -20.58 -20.66
C LYS A 609 17.42 -20.44 -21.01
N THR A 610 18.17 -21.55 -21.04
CA THR A 610 19.59 -21.52 -21.42
C THR A 610 19.75 -21.00 -22.85
N ASN A 611 18.96 -21.50 -23.81
CA ASN A 611 18.99 -21.03 -25.20
C ASN A 611 18.61 -19.55 -25.33
N PHE A 612 17.68 -19.06 -24.51
CA PHE A 612 17.29 -17.66 -24.46
C PHE A 612 18.45 -16.77 -23.99
N TYR A 613 19.07 -17.10 -22.84
CA TYR A 613 20.23 -16.36 -22.33
C TYR A 613 21.42 -16.42 -23.29
N ASP A 614 21.64 -17.55 -23.98
CA ASP A 614 22.65 -17.66 -25.03
C ASP A 614 22.35 -16.72 -26.22
N ALA A 615 21.08 -16.54 -26.60
CA ALA A 615 20.69 -15.59 -27.63
C ALA A 615 20.94 -14.14 -27.21
N VAL A 616 20.61 -13.78 -25.96
CA VAL A 616 20.92 -12.47 -25.37
C VAL A 616 22.43 -12.22 -25.40
N LEU A 617 23.25 -13.17 -24.94
CA LEU A 617 24.71 -13.06 -24.95
C LEU A 617 25.28 -12.92 -26.36
N ASN A 618 24.77 -13.67 -27.33
CA ASN A 618 25.18 -13.56 -28.73
C ASN A 618 24.84 -12.18 -29.31
N LEU A 619 23.67 -11.64 -28.98
CA LEU A 619 23.28 -10.27 -29.36
C LEU A 619 24.18 -9.23 -28.69
N MET A 620 24.42 -9.34 -27.37
CA MET A 620 25.34 -8.45 -26.65
C MET A 620 26.74 -8.47 -27.27
N GLN A 621 27.24 -9.65 -27.63
CA GLN A 621 28.55 -9.80 -28.27
C GLN A 621 28.60 -9.13 -29.65
N ALA A 622 27.54 -9.25 -30.46
CA ALA A 622 27.44 -8.63 -31.77
C ALA A 622 27.33 -7.10 -31.67
N VAL A 623 26.53 -6.60 -30.73
CA VAL A 623 26.42 -5.17 -30.40
C VAL A 623 27.79 -4.63 -29.97
N TYR A 624 28.50 -5.33 -29.08
CA TYR A 624 29.85 -4.95 -28.66
C TYR A 624 30.83 -4.86 -29.84
N GLN A 625 30.88 -5.88 -30.71
CA GLN A 625 31.79 -5.92 -31.85
C GLN A 625 31.49 -4.84 -32.88
N GLU A 626 30.20 -4.56 -33.12
CA GLU A 626 29.81 -3.48 -34.02
C GLU A 626 30.19 -2.12 -33.43
N ALA A 627 29.84 -1.87 -32.16
CA ALA A 627 30.07 -0.61 -31.48
C ALA A 627 31.56 -0.24 -31.44
N THR A 628 32.42 -1.23 -31.23
CA THR A 628 33.88 -1.04 -31.14
C THR A 628 34.59 -1.08 -32.50
N HIS A 629 33.86 -1.26 -33.61
CA HIS A 629 34.45 -1.35 -34.94
C HIS A 629 35.02 0.00 -35.40
N SER A 630 36.26 0.01 -35.90
CA SER A 630 37.00 1.24 -36.26
C SER A 630 36.30 2.15 -37.27
N ALA A 631 35.46 1.59 -38.15
CA ALA A 631 34.66 2.37 -39.09
C ALA A 631 33.58 3.23 -38.42
N LEU A 632 33.09 2.83 -37.24
CA LEU A 632 32.13 3.60 -36.45
C LEU A 632 32.85 4.54 -35.47
N THR A 633 33.88 4.06 -34.78
CA THR A 633 34.59 4.85 -33.76
C THR A 633 35.48 5.96 -34.30
N ALA A 634 35.91 5.92 -35.57
CA ALA A 634 36.84 6.91 -36.12
C ALA A 634 36.28 8.33 -36.31
N SER A 635 34.95 8.53 -36.25
CA SER A 635 34.35 9.84 -36.56
C SER A 635 32.99 10.11 -35.92
N ASN A 636 32.49 9.22 -35.05
CA ASN A 636 31.19 9.37 -34.39
C ASN A 636 31.39 9.37 -32.87
N ASP A 637 30.54 10.10 -32.15
CA ASP A 637 30.45 9.97 -30.69
C ASP A 637 29.71 8.68 -30.31
N ILE A 638 29.76 8.30 -29.02
CA ILE A 638 29.18 7.05 -28.51
C ILE A 638 27.68 6.99 -28.82
N MET A 639 26.94 8.07 -28.62
CA MET A 639 25.49 8.07 -28.81
C MET A 639 25.10 7.94 -30.29
N ASP A 640 25.87 8.51 -31.20
CA ASP A 640 25.70 8.32 -32.64
C ASP A 640 25.95 6.86 -33.03
N ILE A 641 26.94 6.19 -32.43
CA ILE A 641 27.24 4.77 -32.63
C ILE A 641 26.08 3.90 -32.13
N LEU A 642 25.61 4.12 -30.90
CA LEU A 642 24.50 3.35 -30.33
C LEU A 642 23.21 3.54 -31.14
N ASN A 643 22.89 4.79 -31.52
CA ASN A 643 21.73 5.09 -32.37
C ASN A 643 21.87 4.49 -33.77
N TYR A 644 23.08 4.43 -34.32
CA TYR A 644 23.36 3.74 -35.58
C TYR A 644 23.04 2.24 -35.44
N ILE A 645 23.51 1.59 -34.38
CA ILE A 645 23.28 0.16 -34.12
C ILE A 645 21.79 -0.13 -34.03
N VAL A 646 21.01 0.63 -33.24
CA VAL A 646 19.55 0.43 -33.14
C VAL A 646 18.88 0.58 -34.52
N LYS A 647 19.26 1.60 -35.30
CA LYS A 647 18.71 1.79 -36.65
C LYS A 647 19.10 0.67 -37.61
N ALA A 648 20.34 0.19 -37.54
CA ALA A 648 20.84 -0.92 -38.34
C ALA A 648 20.15 -2.24 -37.96
N TYR A 649 19.96 -2.47 -36.65
CA TYR A 649 19.22 -3.59 -36.09
C TYR A 649 17.78 -3.62 -36.60
N ASN A 650 17.09 -2.48 -36.56
CA ASN A 650 15.72 -2.36 -37.03
C ASN A 650 15.57 -2.57 -38.54
N ARG A 651 16.60 -2.24 -39.33
CA ARG A 651 16.61 -2.43 -40.80
C ARG A 651 17.12 -3.79 -41.26
N ASN A 652 17.61 -4.63 -40.34
CA ASN A 652 18.28 -5.90 -40.64
C ASN A 652 19.51 -5.70 -41.55
N ASP A 653 20.27 -4.63 -41.33
CA ASP A 653 21.48 -4.36 -42.12
C ASP A 653 22.55 -5.46 -41.89
N THR A 654 23.44 -5.65 -42.87
CA THR A 654 24.64 -6.48 -42.70
C THR A 654 25.58 -5.85 -41.67
N LEU A 655 26.14 -6.65 -40.76
CA LEU A 655 27.08 -6.14 -39.76
C LEU A 655 28.38 -5.68 -40.44
N ILE A 656 28.91 -4.55 -40.00
CA ILE A 656 30.22 -4.06 -40.44
C ILE A 656 31.32 -4.95 -39.84
N SER A 657 31.16 -5.34 -38.57
CA SER A 657 32.10 -6.16 -37.81
C SER A 657 32.20 -7.61 -38.31
N ASP A 658 31.10 -8.16 -38.83
CA ASP A 658 31.07 -9.47 -39.49
C ASP A 658 30.18 -9.41 -40.75
N PRO A 659 30.76 -9.12 -41.92
CA PRO A 659 30.00 -9.03 -43.18
C PRO A 659 29.33 -10.33 -43.64
N THR A 660 29.57 -11.44 -42.95
CA THR A 660 28.89 -12.72 -43.23
C THR A 660 27.55 -12.86 -42.51
N LYS A 661 27.27 -11.97 -41.55
CA LYS A 661 26.04 -11.96 -40.75
C LYS A 661 25.24 -10.67 -40.94
N SER A 662 23.98 -10.73 -40.55
CA SER A 662 23.08 -9.57 -40.53
C SER A 662 22.39 -9.45 -39.17
N TRP A 663 21.85 -8.28 -38.86
CA TRP A 663 21.13 -8.09 -37.60
C TRP A 663 19.89 -8.98 -37.46
N GLN A 664 19.38 -9.53 -38.57
CA GLN A 664 18.31 -10.53 -38.55
C GLN A 664 18.70 -11.80 -37.78
N ASP A 665 20.00 -12.18 -37.78
CA ASP A 665 20.48 -13.39 -37.12
C ASP A 665 20.37 -13.33 -35.58
N TYR A 666 20.15 -12.13 -35.03
CA TYR A 666 20.12 -11.84 -33.59
C TYR A 666 18.75 -11.35 -33.08
N LYS A 667 17.69 -11.59 -33.84
CA LYS A 667 16.30 -11.26 -33.47
C LYS A 667 15.51 -12.43 -32.89
N GLN A 668 16.20 -13.50 -32.49
CA GLN A 668 15.59 -14.64 -31.81
C GLN A 668 14.84 -14.14 -30.57
N TYR A 669 13.73 -14.78 -30.22
CA TYR A 669 12.89 -14.40 -29.06
C TYR A 669 12.31 -12.96 -29.14
N ASN A 670 12.26 -12.37 -30.33
CA ASN A 670 11.77 -11.00 -30.54
C ASN A 670 12.51 -9.95 -29.69
N LEU A 671 13.82 -10.16 -29.46
CA LEU A 671 14.66 -9.20 -28.78
C LEU A 671 14.65 -7.86 -29.53
N GLN A 672 14.58 -6.77 -28.78
CA GLN A 672 14.56 -5.40 -29.29
C GLN A 672 15.67 -4.58 -28.65
N LEU A 673 16.09 -3.52 -29.36
CA LEU A 673 17.13 -2.61 -28.88
C LEU A 673 16.57 -1.21 -28.69
N LYS A 674 16.89 -0.58 -27.55
CA LYS A 674 16.63 0.83 -27.27
C LYS A 674 17.89 1.45 -26.67
N VAL A 675 18.11 2.73 -26.95
CA VAL A 675 19.22 3.49 -26.37
C VAL A 675 18.62 4.58 -25.50
N GLU A 676 19.17 4.74 -24.30
CA GLU A 676 18.76 5.78 -23.37
C GLU A 676 20.01 6.43 -22.81
N SER A 677 20.02 7.77 -22.80
CA SER A 677 21.11 8.52 -22.20
C SER A 677 20.79 8.78 -20.74
N LEU A 678 21.59 8.18 -19.86
CA LEU A 678 21.54 8.42 -18.42
C LEU A 678 22.53 9.54 -18.03
N SER A 679 23.61 9.71 -18.80
CA SER A 679 24.67 10.70 -18.58
C SER A 679 24.17 12.15 -18.62
N SER A 680 23.09 12.42 -19.35
CA SER A 680 22.43 13.74 -19.37
C SER A 680 21.91 14.20 -18.01
N SER A 681 21.72 13.27 -17.06
CA SER A 681 21.27 13.53 -15.69
C SER A 681 22.42 13.73 -14.70
N GLY A 682 23.67 13.61 -15.14
CA GLY A 682 24.87 13.63 -14.29
C GLY A 682 25.42 12.24 -14.00
N ASP A 683 26.39 12.18 -13.08
CA ASP A 683 26.99 10.91 -12.66
C ASP A 683 26.02 10.11 -11.81
N THR A 684 26.07 8.79 -11.95
CA THR A 684 25.39 7.88 -11.03
C THR A 684 26.26 7.69 -9.79
N ASP A 685 25.72 8.05 -8.63
CA ASP A 685 26.38 8.04 -7.34
C ASP A 685 25.41 7.53 -6.26
N GLN A 686 25.81 7.57 -4.98
CA GLN A 686 25.01 7.07 -3.86
C GLN A 686 23.70 7.84 -3.71
N SER A 687 23.68 9.11 -4.11
CA SER A 687 22.53 10.00 -3.92
C SER A 687 21.41 9.73 -4.92
N ASN A 688 21.71 9.14 -6.08
CA ASN A 688 20.73 8.97 -7.15
C ASN A 688 20.58 7.53 -7.67
N VAL A 689 21.52 6.63 -7.39
CA VAL A 689 21.41 5.24 -7.86
C VAL A 689 20.25 4.49 -7.20
N GLY A 690 19.81 4.96 -6.04
CA GLY A 690 18.58 4.48 -5.39
C GLY A 690 17.29 4.82 -6.15
N ASN A 691 17.36 5.62 -7.21
CA ASN A 691 16.22 5.87 -8.11
C ASN A 691 16.05 4.77 -9.15
N TYR A 692 17.00 3.84 -9.25
CA TYR A 692 16.92 2.68 -10.12
C TYR A 692 16.45 1.44 -9.34
N VAL A 693 15.94 0.45 -10.07
CA VAL A 693 15.67 -0.88 -9.54
C VAL A 693 16.95 -1.51 -8.99
N THR A 694 16.81 -2.28 -7.90
CA THR A 694 17.94 -2.74 -7.09
C THR A 694 18.96 -3.55 -7.90
N GLU A 695 18.50 -4.41 -8.81
CA GLU A 695 19.35 -5.23 -9.68
C GLU A 695 20.26 -4.37 -10.57
N PHE A 696 19.72 -3.26 -11.09
CA PHE A 696 20.49 -2.31 -11.90
C PHE A 696 21.52 -1.58 -11.04
N GLY A 697 21.10 -1.04 -9.89
CA GLY A 697 21.97 -0.31 -8.97
C GLY A 697 23.15 -1.16 -8.48
N ASP A 698 22.89 -2.41 -8.12
CA ASP A 698 23.91 -3.38 -7.70
C ASP A 698 24.89 -3.71 -8.84
N TYR A 699 24.40 -3.83 -10.07
CA TYR A 699 25.25 -4.04 -11.24
C TYR A 699 26.18 -2.85 -11.47
N ILE A 700 25.66 -1.61 -11.40
CA ILE A 700 26.46 -0.39 -11.57
C ILE A 700 27.57 -0.28 -10.50
N LYS A 701 27.26 -0.61 -9.24
CA LYS A 701 28.26 -0.67 -8.16
C LYS A 701 29.37 -1.67 -8.44
N ALA A 702 29.01 -2.89 -8.83
CA ALA A 702 29.98 -3.93 -9.16
C ALA A 702 30.87 -3.50 -10.35
N LEU A 703 30.27 -2.83 -11.35
CA LEU A 703 30.99 -2.29 -12.49
C LEU A 703 31.98 -1.20 -12.09
N TYR A 704 31.58 -0.28 -11.20
CA TYR A 704 32.48 0.75 -10.65
C TYR A 704 33.66 0.13 -9.88
N GLN A 705 33.39 -0.80 -8.96
CA GLN A 705 34.44 -1.46 -8.16
C GLN A 705 35.49 -2.11 -9.05
N LYS A 706 35.04 -2.72 -10.16
CA LYS A 706 35.92 -3.24 -11.19
C LYS A 706 36.67 -2.15 -11.93
N ALA A 707 36.00 -1.08 -12.33
CA ALA A 707 36.62 0.03 -13.05
C ALA A 707 37.81 0.61 -12.28
N VAL A 708 37.64 0.82 -10.98
CA VAL A 708 38.70 1.27 -10.06
C VAL A 708 39.78 0.21 -9.88
N ALA A 709 39.41 -1.05 -9.63
CA ALA A 709 40.37 -2.14 -9.38
C ALA A 709 41.27 -2.43 -10.59
N ASP A 710 40.70 -2.40 -11.79
CA ASP A 710 41.39 -2.64 -13.06
C ASP A 710 42.06 -1.38 -13.63
N GLN A 711 41.86 -0.21 -13.01
CA GLN A 711 42.32 1.10 -13.49
C GLN A 711 41.93 1.31 -14.96
N LEU A 712 40.65 1.14 -15.27
CA LEU A 712 40.16 1.25 -16.64
C LEU A 712 40.47 2.64 -17.21
N GLU A 713 41.36 2.72 -18.21
CA GLU A 713 41.59 3.95 -18.96
C GLU A 713 40.44 4.13 -19.96
N ILE A 714 39.52 5.05 -19.67
CA ILE A 714 38.48 5.47 -20.61
C ILE A 714 39.12 6.44 -21.60
N GLU A 715 39.92 5.90 -22.53
CA GLU A 715 40.41 6.66 -23.68
C GLU A 715 39.32 6.77 -24.75
N ASP A 716 39.34 7.85 -25.54
CA ASP A 716 38.48 8.09 -26.72
C ASP A 716 38.51 6.97 -27.77
N GLU A 717 39.39 5.96 -27.63
CA GLU A 717 39.52 4.85 -28.58
C GLU A 717 39.75 3.50 -27.88
N LYS A 718 38.68 2.74 -27.54
CA LYS A 718 38.47 1.32 -28.00
C LYS A 718 37.37 0.49 -27.35
N SER A 719 36.85 0.77 -26.15
CA SER A 719 35.78 -0.06 -25.54
C SER A 719 34.58 0.80 -25.17
N ILE A 720 33.44 0.55 -25.80
CA ILE A 720 32.19 1.30 -25.52
C ILE A 720 31.42 0.67 -24.36
N PHE A 721 31.40 -0.66 -24.25
CA PHE A 721 30.74 -1.37 -23.16
C PHE A 721 31.76 -2.00 -22.22
N TYR A 722 31.43 -2.00 -20.93
CA TYR A 722 32.22 -2.62 -19.88
C TYR A 722 31.35 -3.61 -19.10
N PHE A 723 31.95 -4.75 -18.75
CA PHE A 723 31.25 -5.89 -18.15
C PHE A 723 31.75 -6.19 -16.74
N LYS A 724 30.85 -6.57 -15.83
CA LYS A 724 31.17 -6.72 -14.39
C LYS A 724 32.17 -7.86 -14.09
N SER A 725 32.17 -8.93 -14.87
CA SER A 725 32.92 -10.17 -14.65
C SER A 725 33.90 -10.45 -15.79
N SER A 726 33.47 -10.43 -17.05
CA SER A 726 34.40 -10.49 -18.18
C SER A 726 35.18 -9.19 -18.37
N GLY A 727 36.42 -9.26 -18.83
CA GLY A 727 37.15 -8.06 -19.28
C GLY A 727 36.49 -7.44 -20.52
N THR A 728 37.22 -6.62 -21.28
CA THR A 728 36.59 -5.81 -22.34
C THR A 728 36.02 -6.60 -23.52
N ASN A 729 36.37 -7.87 -23.80
CA ASN A 729 36.20 -8.40 -25.16
C ASN A 729 35.03 -9.37 -25.43
N GLN A 730 34.44 -10.01 -24.42
CA GLN A 730 33.31 -10.97 -24.61
C GLN A 730 32.40 -11.04 -23.38
N PRO A 731 31.08 -10.77 -23.48
CA PRO A 731 30.16 -10.90 -22.36
C PRO A 731 29.96 -12.36 -21.94
N LEU A 732 29.88 -12.60 -20.64
CA LEU A 732 29.52 -13.88 -20.01
C LEU A 732 28.12 -13.80 -19.38
N LYS A 733 27.55 -14.94 -19.01
CA LYS A 733 26.24 -14.98 -18.33
C LYS A 733 26.23 -14.16 -17.04
N GLU A 734 27.35 -14.10 -16.32
CA GLU A 734 27.45 -13.26 -15.12
C GLU A 734 27.41 -11.75 -15.44
N ASP A 735 27.67 -11.34 -16.68
CA ASP A 735 27.68 -9.93 -17.12
C ASP A 735 26.30 -9.42 -17.56
N ILE A 736 25.28 -10.26 -17.48
CA ILE A 736 23.92 -9.85 -17.79
C ILE A 736 23.39 -9.01 -16.61
N CYS A 737 23.11 -7.73 -16.88
CA CYS A 737 22.33 -6.87 -15.99
C CYS A 737 20.85 -7.05 -16.33
N GLU A 738 20.18 -7.98 -15.65
CA GLU A 738 18.77 -8.31 -15.84
C GLU A 738 17.90 -7.55 -14.84
N THR A 739 16.86 -6.89 -15.33
CA THR A 739 15.86 -6.17 -14.53
C THR A 739 14.45 -6.46 -15.07
N GLU A 740 13.41 -5.98 -14.39
CA GLU A 740 12.03 -6.04 -14.89
C GLU A 740 11.84 -5.33 -16.25
N PHE A 741 12.80 -4.49 -16.69
CA PHE A 741 12.75 -3.80 -17.98
C PHE A 741 13.56 -4.50 -19.08
N GLY A 742 14.29 -5.57 -18.78
CA GLY A 742 15.12 -6.30 -19.72
C GLY A 742 16.60 -6.36 -19.33
N PHE A 743 17.48 -6.37 -20.34
CA PHE A 743 18.92 -6.61 -20.21
C PHE A 743 19.73 -5.38 -20.60
N HIS A 744 20.51 -4.86 -19.65
CA HIS A 744 21.20 -3.59 -19.82
C HIS A 744 22.66 -3.79 -20.23
N MET A 745 23.05 -3.25 -21.38
CA MET A 745 24.45 -3.11 -21.76
C MET A 745 24.95 -1.73 -21.34
N ILE A 746 25.80 -1.69 -20.31
CA ILE A 746 26.27 -0.46 -19.70
C ILE A 746 27.48 0.11 -20.43
N VAL A 747 27.39 1.39 -20.78
CA VAL A 747 28.48 2.24 -21.25
C VAL A 747 29.01 3.01 -20.06
N VAL A 748 30.33 3.00 -19.87
CA VAL A 748 30.99 3.81 -18.83
C VAL A 748 31.70 4.97 -19.53
N ASN A 749 31.19 6.19 -19.34
CA ASN A 749 31.71 7.41 -19.95
C ASN A 749 32.85 8.02 -19.13
N SER A 750 32.74 7.97 -17.79
CA SER A 750 33.77 8.40 -16.84
C SER A 750 33.51 7.78 -15.47
N TYR A 751 34.53 7.73 -14.63
CA TYR A 751 34.39 7.41 -13.19
C TYR A 751 35.46 8.17 -12.41
N GLU A 752 35.21 8.36 -11.11
CA GLU A 752 36.19 8.94 -10.19
C GLU A 752 36.90 7.83 -9.40
N ASP A 753 38.22 7.75 -9.54
CA ASP A 753 39.09 6.74 -8.91
C ASP A 753 39.35 7.01 -7.41
N ASP A 754 39.20 8.27 -6.98
CA ASP A 754 39.24 8.71 -5.59
C ASP A 754 38.07 9.67 -5.34
N PRO A 755 36.85 9.14 -5.10
CA PRO A 755 35.69 9.98 -4.80
C PRO A 755 35.98 10.86 -3.57
N GLU A 756 35.31 12.01 -3.49
CA GLU A 756 35.45 13.00 -2.41
C GLU A 756 35.74 12.34 -1.05
N ASN A 757 36.83 12.72 -0.38
CA ASN A 757 37.23 12.13 0.89
C ASN A 757 36.76 12.97 2.08
N THR A 758 36.93 12.49 3.31
CA THR A 758 36.51 13.21 4.53
C THR A 758 37.56 14.19 5.07
N LEU A 759 38.71 14.35 4.40
CA LEU A 759 39.83 15.18 4.88
C LEU A 759 39.40 16.65 5.04
N TYR A 760 39.63 17.21 6.22
CA TYR A 760 39.43 18.61 6.52
C TYR A 760 40.59 19.09 7.38
N THR A 761 41.38 20.02 6.86
CA THR A 761 42.64 20.48 7.48
C THR A 761 42.53 21.93 7.99
N GLU A 762 43.42 22.32 8.92
CA GLU A 762 43.54 23.72 9.37
C GLU A 762 43.83 24.68 8.19
N SER A 763 44.46 24.20 7.11
CA SER A 763 44.69 25.00 5.90
C SER A 763 43.45 25.22 5.03
N GLU A 764 42.47 24.33 5.10
CA GLU A 764 41.19 24.45 4.40
C GLU A 764 40.19 25.29 5.20
N ASP A 765 40.35 25.35 6.53
CA ASP A 765 39.63 26.28 7.39
C ASP A 765 40.20 27.72 7.30
N LYS A 766 39.84 28.39 6.20
CA LYS A 766 40.27 29.76 5.87
C LYS A 766 39.98 30.80 6.97
N TYR A 767 39.04 30.52 7.87
CA TYR A 767 38.53 31.47 8.85
C TYR A 767 38.81 31.08 10.31
N GLY A 768 39.37 29.88 10.56
CA GLY A 768 39.69 29.39 11.90
C GLY A 768 38.48 28.92 12.70
N TYR A 769 37.36 28.64 12.04
CA TYR A 769 36.10 28.22 12.66
C TYR A 769 36.11 26.76 13.14
N GLY A 770 36.99 25.90 12.63
CA GLY A 770 37.06 24.47 12.97
C GLY A 770 37.83 24.13 14.24
N LYS A 771 38.46 25.13 14.88
CA LYS A 771 39.31 24.91 16.07
C LYS A 771 38.52 24.80 17.37
N ASN A 772 37.45 25.59 17.52
CA ASN A 772 36.43 25.54 18.57
C ASN A 772 35.22 26.36 18.09
N PHE A 773 34.05 25.75 17.99
CA PHE A 773 32.82 26.49 17.69
C PHE A 773 31.63 25.89 18.42
N ASP A 774 30.69 26.77 18.76
CA ASP A 774 29.48 26.43 19.49
C ASP A 774 28.35 26.16 18.49
N ILE A 775 27.74 25.00 18.59
CA ILE A 775 26.53 24.65 17.87
C ILE A 775 25.34 24.85 18.79
N LEU A 776 24.36 25.64 18.34
CA LEU A 776 23.06 25.78 19.02
C LEU A 776 22.29 24.46 18.90
N LEU A 777 22.02 23.80 20.03
CA LEU A 777 21.23 22.58 20.09
C LEU A 777 19.75 22.85 20.31
N ASN A 778 19.43 23.85 21.12
CA ASN A 778 18.05 24.21 21.42
C ASN A 778 17.95 25.71 21.69
N GLU A 779 17.07 26.37 20.94
CA GLU A 779 16.69 27.76 21.15
C GLU A 779 15.54 27.78 22.15
N LYS A 780 15.83 28.14 23.40
CA LYS A 780 14.83 28.13 24.48
C LYS A 780 13.97 29.39 24.52
N ASP A 781 14.45 30.48 23.94
CA ASP A 781 13.80 31.78 23.91
C ASP A 781 14.14 32.48 22.58
N THR A 782 13.13 32.95 21.85
CA THR A 782 13.32 33.68 20.59
C THR A 782 13.69 35.15 20.80
N ASP A 783 13.56 35.67 22.03
CA ASP A 783 13.81 37.08 22.37
C ASP A 783 15.22 37.32 22.93
N THR A 784 15.90 36.30 23.47
CA THR A 784 17.29 36.39 23.98
C THR A 784 18.12 35.12 23.74
N GLU A 785 19.43 35.30 23.48
CA GLU A 785 20.37 34.17 23.28
C GLU A 785 20.90 33.58 24.61
N ASP A 786 20.52 34.13 25.77
CA ASP A 786 21.13 33.83 27.06
C ASP A 786 20.75 32.44 27.62
N ASP A 787 19.62 31.86 27.19
CA ASP A 787 19.12 30.55 27.63
C ASP A 787 19.31 29.43 26.59
N ASN A 788 19.98 29.73 25.49
CA ASN A 788 20.30 28.78 24.43
C ASN A 788 21.23 27.67 24.93
N ILE A 789 20.90 26.43 24.58
CA ILE A 789 21.80 25.30 24.85
C ILE A 789 22.77 25.19 23.69
N TYR A 790 24.05 25.45 23.97
CA TYR A 790 25.13 25.22 23.01
C TYR A 790 25.86 23.92 23.30
N VAL A 791 26.48 23.34 22.27
CA VAL A 791 27.58 22.39 22.41
C VAL A 791 28.80 22.90 21.68
N THR A 792 29.88 23.11 22.43
CA THR A 792 31.22 23.39 21.92
C THR A 792 31.84 22.12 21.35
N ILE A 793 32.20 22.18 20.08
CA ILE A 793 32.96 21.13 19.40
C ILE A 793 34.42 21.56 19.30
N GLU A 794 35.32 20.75 19.86
CA GLU A 794 36.75 20.98 19.77
C GLU A 794 37.33 20.24 18.55
N ASN A 795 38.02 20.94 17.64
CA ASN A 795 38.84 20.37 16.56
C ASN A 795 38.12 19.35 15.63
N ILE A 796 37.64 19.82 14.48
CA ILE A 796 37.05 18.97 13.42
C ILE A 796 38.08 18.42 12.42
N TYR A 797 39.38 18.66 12.60
CA TYR A 797 40.40 18.24 11.62
C TYR A 797 40.76 16.77 11.74
N ASN A 798 40.94 16.09 10.59
CA ASN A 798 41.23 14.65 10.51
C ASN A 798 42.46 14.33 9.64
N ASP A 799 43.56 15.04 9.89
CA ASP A 799 44.84 14.90 9.14
C ASP A 799 45.42 13.46 9.11
N SER A 800 44.94 12.56 9.98
CA SER A 800 45.46 11.20 10.16
C SER A 800 44.72 10.10 9.41
N ASP A 801 43.45 10.29 9.02
CA ASP A 801 42.66 9.30 8.27
C ASP A 801 41.63 10.00 7.36
N PRO A 802 42.00 10.31 6.10
CA PRO A 802 41.16 11.10 5.19
C PRO A 802 39.91 10.36 4.73
N LYS A 803 39.75 9.06 5.04
CA LYS A 803 38.58 8.26 4.64
C LYS A 803 37.56 8.07 5.78
N LYS A 804 37.85 8.60 6.96
CA LYS A 804 36.94 8.52 8.12
C LYS A 804 36.59 9.90 8.62
N ALA A 805 35.30 10.17 8.68
CA ALA A 805 34.80 11.30 9.43
C ALA A 805 35.12 11.08 10.92
N THR A 806 35.51 12.15 11.58
CA THR A 806 35.57 12.20 13.04
C THR A 806 34.17 12.37 13.61
N MET A 807 33.99 12.00 14.89
CA MET A 807 32.74 12.26 15.61
C MET A 807 32.34 13.73 15.52
N ASN A 808 33.32 14.64 15.60
CA ASN A 808 33.09 16.07 15.51
C ASN A 808 32.58 16.51 14.13
N GLN A 809 33.15 15.96 13.04
CA GLN A 809 32.69 16.22 11.67
C GLN A 809 31.28 15.70 11.43
N PHE A 810 31.01 14.45 11.83
CA PHE A 810 29.69 13.85 11.74
C PHE A 810 28.65 14.64 12.56
N PHE A 811 28.97 14.97 13.81
CA PHE A 811 28.08 15.72 14.69
C PHE A 811 27.78 17.12 14.14
N THR A 812 28.79 17.80 13.57
CA THR A 812 28.61 19.09 12.88
C THR A 812 27.62 18.97 11.73
N TYR A 813 27.81 17.95 10.88
CA TYR A 813 26.93 17.69 9.75
C TYR A 813 25.52 17.34 10.19
N TYR A 814 25.37 16.44 11.16
CA TYR A 814 24.07 16.02 11.68
C TYR A 814 23.30 17.22 12.22
N VAL A 815 23.88 18.05 13.09
CA VAL A 815 23.15 19.20 13.64
C VAL A 815 22.87 20.27 12.57
N GLN A 816 23.77 20.51 11.62
CA GLN A 816 23.52 21.44 10.51
C GLN A 816 22.35 21.00 9.63
N THR A 817 22.22 19.71 9.36
CA THR A 817 21.07 19.17 8.60
C THR A 817 19.76 19.30 9.37
N GLN A 818 19.76 19.11 10.70
CA GLN A 818 18.55 19.22 11.51
C GLN A 818 18.10 20.66 11.77
N THR A 819 19.03 21.60 11.92
CA THR A 819 18.74 23.01 12.28
C THR A 819 18.59 23.93 11.07
N GLY A 820 18.93 23.47 9.86
CA GLY A 820 18.96 24.30 8.66
C GLY A 820 20.02 25.41 8.71
N ALA A 821 20.98 25.31 9.63
CA ALA A 821 22.06 26.28 9.80
C ALA A 821 22.99 26.33 8.56
N THR A 822 23.67 27.47 8.36
CA THR A 822 24.63 27.60 7.25
C THR A 822 25.80 26.62 7.45
N PRO A 823 26.15 25.80 6.44
CA PRO A 823 27.22 24.81 6.59
C PRO A 823 28.57 25.46 6.90
N THR A 824 29.22 25.00 7.97
CA THR A 824 30.66 25.25 8.22
C THR A 824 31.55 24.30 7.40
N LEU A 825 30.98 23.16 7.01
CA LEU A 825 31.55 22.22 6.06
C LEU A 825 31.38 22.75 4.62
N THR A 826 32.28 22.38 3.71
CA THR A 826 32.10 22.72 2.29
C THR A 826 30.93 21.94 1.69
N SER A 827 30.36 22.44 0.60
CA SER A 827 29.22 21.80 -0.08
C SER A 827 29.52 20.34 -0.46
N GLU A 828 30.76 20.07 -0.87
CA GLU A 828 31.22 18.75 -1.27
C GLU A 828 31.30 17.79 -0.06
N LYS A 829 31.77 18.26 1.10
CA LYS A 829 31.76 17.45 2.34
C LYS A 829 30.35 17.16 2.84
N VAL A 830 29.43 18.11 2.69
CA VAL A 830 28.02 17.89 3.05
C VAL A 830 27.41 16.79 2.18
N GLN A 831 27.69 16.78 0.87
CA GLN A 831 27.24 15.73 -0.04
C GLN A 831 27.84 14.37 0.31
N LEU A 832 29.15 14.33 0.61
CA LEU A 832 29.82 13.11 1.06
C LEU A 832 29.21 12.57 2.36
N PHE A 833 29.02 13.42 3.36
CA PHE A 833 28.45 13.01 4.65
C PHE A 833 26.97 12.61 4.53
N ASN A 834 26.20 13.22 3.61
CA ASN A 834 24.88 12.70 3.24
C ASN A 834 24.97 11.24 2.77
N ALA A 835 25.86 10.95 1.81
CA ALA A 835 26.05 9.59 1.31
C ALA A 835 26.52 8.60 2.39
N MET A 836 27.37 9.05 3.33
CA MET A 836 27.87 8.21 4.42
C MET A 836 26.82 7.94 5.50
N PHE A 837 26.09 8.96 5.95
CA PHE A 837 25.37 8.92 7.22
C PHE A 837 23.84 8.98 7.11
N ASN A 838 23.26 9.48 6.01
CA ASN A 838 21.82 9.82 5.96
C ASN A 838 20.91 8.62 6.22
N ASP A 839 21.25 7.44 5.69
CA ASP A 839 20.45 6.23 5.87
C ASP A 839 20.45 5.76 7.33
N ALA A 840 21.64 5.76 7.95
CA ALA A 840 21.78 5.44 9.36
C ALA A 840 21.01 6.46 10.22
N ILE A 841 21.16 7.75 9.94
CA ILE A 841 20.40 8.83 10.61
C ILE A 841 18.89 8.56 10.52
N THR A 842 18.35 8.38 9.31
CA THR A 842 16.91 8.24 9.06
C THR A 842 16.31 7.04 9.79
N ARG A 843 17.05 5.92 9.87
CA ARG A 843 16.61 4.74 10.61
C ARG A 843 16.53 5.00 12.12
N TYR A 844 17.53 5.66 12.71
CA TYR A 844 17.55 6.02 14.13
C TYR A 844 16.55 7.14 14.50
N THR A 845 16.14 7.99 13.55
CA THR A 845 15.15 9.06 13.76
C THR A 845 13.74 8.69 13.32
N SER A 846 13.51 7.45 12.85
CA SER A 846 12.17 6.98 12.48
C SER A 846 11.23 6.91 13.69
N SER A 847 9.94 7.19 13.48
CA SER A 847 8.93 7.21 14.54
C SER A 847 8.77 5.86 15.24
N ASP A 848 8.90 4.76 14.50
CA ASP A 848 8.73 3.40 15.03
C ASP A 848 9.89 3.03 15.94
N PHE A 849 11.12 3.37 15.53
CA PHE A 849 12.31 3.11 16.34
C PHE A 849 12.35 3.98 17.61
N GLN A 850 12.01 5.27 17.49
CA GLN A 850 11.87 6.15 18.66
C GLN A 850 10.78 5.65 19.63
N THR A 851 9.67 5.13 19.10
CA THR A 851 8.62 4.51 19.90
C THR A 851 9.09 3.22 20.58
N TYR A 852 9.87 2.39 19.89
CA TYR A 852 10.49 1.19 20.45
C TYR A 852 11.43 1.52 21.62
N LEU A 853 12.33 2.50 21.45
CA LEU A 853 13.24 2.94 22.50
C LEU A 853 12.49 3.44 23.73
N LEU A 854 11.50 4.30 23.54
CA LEU A 854 10.69 4.82 24.63
C LEU A 854 9.91 3.70 25.33
N PHE A 855 9.34 2.75 24.58
CA PHE A 855 8.65 1.60 25.16
C PHE A 855 9.58 0.75 26.05
N LYS A 856 10.82 0.54 25.63
CA LYS A 856 11.85 -0.16 26.44
C LYS A 856 12.21 0.63 27.69
N GLU A 857 12.35 1.95 27.58
CA GLU A 857 12.67 2.84 28.70
C GLU A 857 11.56 2.82 29.75
N MET A 858 10.30 2.87 29.35
CA MET A 858 9.14 2.90 30.25
C MET A 858 8.99 1.63 31.10
N ASN A 859 9.38 0.45 30.57
CA ASN A 859 9.27 -0.83 31.26
C ASN A 859 7.85 -1.09 31.83
N ILE A 860 6.84 -1.04 30.96
CA ILE A 860 5.43 -1.16 31.32
C ILE A 860 5.14 -2.55 31.91
N GLN A 861 4.42 -2.57 33.04
CA GLN A 861 3.96 -3.79 33.70
C GLN A 861 2.44 -3.82 33.80
N ALA A 862 1.83 -4.94 33.44
CA ALA A 862 0.40 -5.15 33.64
C ALA A 862 0.06 -5.30 35.13
N GLY A 863 -1.08 -4.77 35.53
CA GLY A 863 -1.62 -4.89 36.87
C GLY A 863 -2.11 -6.29 37.20
N THR A 864 -2.32 -6.56 38.49
CA THR A 864 -2.80 -7.87 38.95
C THR A 864 -4.22 -8.14 38.44
N GLY A 865 -4.40 -9.20 37.65
CA GLY A 865 -5.69 -9.61 37.07
C GLY A 865 -5.87 -9.29 35.59
N TYR A 866 -4.88 -8.68 34.94
CA TYR A 866 -4.92 -8.30 33.52
C TYR A 866 -4.00 -9.19 32.65
N SER A 867 -4.23 -10.50 32.65
CA SER A 867 -3.35 -11.47 31.98
C SER A 867 -3.25 -11.29 30.46
N LEU A 868 -4.36 -10.94 29.79
CA LEU A 868 -4.34 -10.69 28.34
C LEU A 868 -3.40 -9.53 27.97
N LEU A 869 -3.45 -8.44 28.74
CA LEU A 869 -2.55 -7.30 28.53
C LEU A 869 -1.09 -7.70 28.79
N ALA A 870 -0.84 -8.53 29.81
CA ALA A 870 0.49 -9.05 30.09
C ALA A 870 1.04 -9.85 28.90
N ASP A 871 0.21 -10.72 28.31
CA ASP A 871 0.59 -11.50 27.12
C ASP A 871 0.82 -10.58 25.91
N GLN A 872 -0.06 -9.60 25.68
CA GLN A 872 0.10 -8.61 24.61
C GLN A 872 1.40 -7.79 24.74
N LEU A 873 1.76 -7.35 25.96
CA LEU A 873 3.00 -6.60 26.21
C LEU A 873 4.27 -7.41 25.89
N VAL A 874 4.25 -8.74 26.08
CA VAL A 874 5.39 -9.62 25.74
C VAL A 874 5.66 -9.58 24.23
N HIS A 875 4.62 -9.58 23.41
CA HIS A 875 4.74 -9.57 21.95
C HIS A 875 4.93 -8.17 21.36
N TYR A 876 4.40 -7.13 22.01
CA TYR A 876 4.45 -5.77 21.49
C TYR A 876 5.86 -5.22 21.30
N GLY A 877 6.79 -5.58 22.21
CA GLY A 877 8.20 -5.20 22.04
C GLY A 877 8.81 -5.76 20.76
N SER A 878 8.50 -7.02 20.42
CA SER A 878 8.95 -7.65 19.19
C SER A 878 8.26 -7.10 17.95
N TYR A 879 6.98 -6.72 18.05
CA TYR A 879 6.29 -5.99 16.97
C TYR A 879 6.99 -4.66 16.67
N LEU A 880 7.21 -3.82 17.68
CA LEU A 880 7.89 -2.54 17.51
C LEU A 880 9.30 -2.72 16.95
N GLU A 881 10.01 -3.75 17.40
CA GLU A 881 11.30 -4.14 16.84
C GLU A 881 11.18 -4.54 15.35
N ASN A 882 10.25 -5.41 14.98
CA ASN A 882 10.05 -5.86 13.59
C ASN A 882 9.66 -4.71 12.64
N VAL A 883 8.80 -3.80 13.08
CA VAL A 883 8.40 -2.64 12.28
C VAL A 883 9.57 -1.68 12.12
N SER A 884 10.35 -1.46 13.19
CA SER A 884 11.58 -0.65 13.15
C SER A 884 12.66 -1.27 12.25
N ARG A 885 12.66 -2.59 12.08
CA ARG A 885 13.64 -3.37 11.27
C ARG A 885 13.32 -3.40 9.78
N SER A 886 12.09 -3.09 9.39
CA SER A 886 11.46 -3.60 8.16
C SER A 886 11.36 -5.13 8.16
N TYR A 887 10.18 -5.66 7.84
CA TYR A 887 9.91 -7.11 7.84
C TYR A 887 10.72 -7.90 6.79
N GLU A 888 11.52 -7.22 5.97
CA GLU A 888 12.31 -7.79 4.88
C GLU A 888 13.77 -8.10 5.23
N GLU A 889 14.32 -7.59 6.34
CA GLU A 889 15.76 -7.66 6.66
C GLU A 889 16.03 -8.26 8.05
N ASP A 890 16.13 -9.60 8.14
CA ASP A 890 16.24 -10.30 9.43
C ASP A 890 17.67 -10.30 10.03
N GLU A 891 18.73 -10.30 9.21
CA GLU A 891 20.11 -10.51 9.71
C GLU A 891 20.86 -9.22 10.11
N THR A 892 20.44 -8.06 9.61
CA THR A 892 21.18 -6.79 9.73
C THR A 892 21.04 -6.12 11.11
N PHE A 893 19.89 -6.27 11.76
CA PHE A 893 19.57 -5.52 12.99
C PHE A 893 20.32 -5.98 14.25
N ASN A 894 20.51 -7.29 14.44
CA ASN A 894 21.21 -7.81 15.62
C ASN A 894 22.72 -7.49 15.58
N ALA A 895 23.33 -7.57 14.39
CA ALA A 895 24.71 -7.17 14.14
C ALA A 895 24.92 -5.63 14.13
N TRP A 896 23.84 -4.87 13.94
CA TRP A 896 23.82 -3.40 14.03
C TRP A 896 23.67 -2.90 15.48
N TYR A 897 22.91 -3.60 16.32
CA TYR A 897 22.77 -3.31 17.75
C TYR A 897 24.05 -3.64 18.55
N ASP A 898 24.88 -4.59 18.09
CA ASP A 898 26.13 -4.99 18.76
C ASP A 898 27.43 -4.63 18.02
N GLY A 899 27.34 -3.99 16.85
CA GLY A 899 28.46 -3.40 16.11
C GLY A 899 29.29 -4.39 15.27
N SER A 900 28.76 -5.56 14.92
CA SER A 900 29.48 -6.62 14.18
C SER A 900 29.16 -6.73 12.68
N LEU A 901 28.47 -5.77 12.05
CA LEU A 901 28.06 -5.91 10.64
C LEU A 901 29.21 -5.68 9.64
N ASP A 902 29.35 -6.60 8.68
CA ASP A 902 30.14 -6.45 7.44
C ASP A 902 29.24 -5.80 6.37
N TRP A 903 29.61 -4.57 5.96
CA TRP A 903 28.83 -3.71 5.07
C TRP A 903 29.11 -3.89 3.57
N SER A 904 29.59 -5.07 3.14
CA SER A 904 29.81 -5.38 1.71
C SER A 904 28.53 -5.45 0.84
N ARG A 905 27.37 -5.02 1.34
CA ARG A 905 26.14 -4.78 0.56
C ARG A 905 25.44 -3.51 1.00
N PRO A 906 25.18 -2.57 0.06
CA PRO A 906 24.22 -1.50 0.30
C PRO A 906 23.04 -1.66 -0.65
N TYR A 907 21.80 -1.78 -0.16
CA TYR A 907 20.65 -1.04 -0.72
C TYR A 907 19.28 -1.32 -0.06
N GLN A 908 18.50 -0.23 0.02
CA GLN A 908 17.05 -0.06 -0.21
C GLN A 908 16.05 -0.97 0.52
N GLN A 909 15.17 -0.34 1.29
CA GLN A 909 13.83 0.05 0.80
C GLN A 909 13.51 1.47 1.25
#